data_AF-A0AAD8DFM1-F1
#
_entry.id   AF-A0AAD8DFM1-F1
#
_cell.length_a   1.000
_cell.length_b   1.000
_cell.length_c   1.000
_cell.angle_alpha   90.00
_cell.angle_beta   90.00
_cell.angle_gamma   90.00
#
_symmetry.space_group_name_H-M   'P 1'
#
loop_
_entity.id
_entity.type
_entity.pdbx_description
1 polymer ?
#
loop_
_entity_poly.entity_id
_entity_poly.type
_entity_poly.pdbx_seq_one_letter_code
_entity_poly.pdbx_strand_id
1 'polypeptide(L)'
;MENHTPSHPLPVEIQQMDPDETVCKYCGVSYLIHHEFKLMEEKVKAMEAEVEFYRGSVEREKRLLVDLQTLNMRLEQYKTTSEQQSESLKVVGMDLAGKQTELESVIGDVSIIGNKLKEAEHQSQMFRSKYQEQISALKKTLGFLQLMKKELTRVRGVVSEFSDIQRGFSTELLNRSRDAHAEITTLHESLGTSQTQITCLREQMRDLQSVAAAAELKAQQLQTLVHGESQLQNKYHEMQKQTLDLNNQLKTLQLRLQKGTSEMEHYKQLFMSKSNENEDNLSRLRRHENERKEAESRRCEELRVKEEEWLACNQKCKYLQEQLSEMERKEEEISRRNSRSENENETLKTALKQAEEEISTLKQERELTMLSHQNTIEQLRESFRQEMVEGDSWGSKVNEELSKERVQLSLGLQEAEQRLREEARMELDIEREKFQELIQKYQKEHKELQKKVPFLIHTATMELKEEMSSLEKKLEGAQMSLTEKENRKDQEIESLKKLVFEFENQLRHEQSSVDALTAELRHNKQQKSQKLIEITKELDQLTQESYQLHEENSLLQETVRRECEERFELTEALCGPEQLLELKRLSGGLQISQRSLSQSNLVLSPPSASSQRQKGMSTQSSGIETKCGGLTRLAGSAEIPSSTRLRSSGNGLPSIPLPHPPRERASSMSEARHRIAAAIQKKENKM
;
A
#
# COMPACT_ATOMS: atom_id res chain seq x y z
N MET A 1 -14.60 -38.85 -68.72
CA MET A 1 -15.62 -38.76 -69.77
C MET A 1 -15.26 -39.82 -70.79
N GLU A 2 -16.19 -40.70 -71.14
CA GLU A 2 -15.97 -41.67 -72.21
C GLU A 2 -16.31 -40.99 -73.54
N ASN A 3 -15.40 -41.01 -74.50
CA ASN A 3 -15.65 -40.45 -75.82
C ASN A 3 -16.65 -41.36 -76.55
N HIS A 4 -17.88 -40.89 -76.76
CA HIS A 4 -18.91 -41.61 -77.51
C HIS A 4 -18.55 -41.68 -79.00
N THR A 5 -17.68 -42.63 -79.35
CA THR A 5 -17.35 -42.94 -80.74
C THR A 5 -18.57 -43.59 -81.39
N PRO A 6 -19.15 -43.02 -82.47
CA PRO A 6 -20.31 -43.62 -83.12
C PRO A 6 -19.98 -45.02 -83.66
N SER A 7 -20.82 -46.02 -83.35
CA SER A 7 -20.61 -47.41 -83.78
C SER A 7 -20.47 -47.57 -85.29
N HIS A 8 -21.03 -46.63 -86.06
CA HIS A 8 -20.64 -46.34 -87.43
C HIS A 8 -20.53 -44.80 -87.57
N PRO A 9 -19.34 -44.25 -87.87
CA PRO A 9 -19.26 -42.86 -88.32
C PRO A 9 -19.90 -42.71 -89.71
N LEU A 10 -20.33 -41.49 -90.05
CA LEU A 10 -20.80 -41.20 -91.42
C LEU A 10 -19.66 -41.44 -92.43
N PRO A 11 -19.95 -41.90 -93.66
CA PRO A 11 -18.96 -41.99 -94.73
C PRO A 11 -18.20 -40.67 -94.95
N VAL A 12 -16.91 -40.76 -95.24
CA VAL A 12 -16.00 -39.59 -95.31
C VAL A 12 -16.46 -38.60 -96.38
N GLU A 13 -17.03 -39.12 -97.46
CA GLU A 13 -17.62 -38.38 -98.57
C GLU A 13 -18.75 -37.47 -98.10
N ILE A 14 -19.59 -37.94 -97.17
CA ILE A 14 -20.73 -37.20 -96.62
C ILE A 14 -20.28 -36.21 -95.54
N GLN A 15 -19.20 -36.50 -94.82
CA GLN A 15 -18.59 -35.54 -93.88
C GLN A 15 -17.86 -34.37 -94.56
N GLN A 16 -17.57 -34.48 -95.86
CA GLN A 16 -16.84 -33.47 -96.65
C GLN A 16 -17.72 -32.76 -97.71
N MET A 17 -19.02 -33.03 -97.75
CA MET A 17 -19.97 -32.28 -98.58
C MET A 17 -20.14 -30.84 -98.08
N ASP A 18 -20.34 -29.90 -99.00
CA ASP A 18 -20.67 -28.52 -98.66
C ASP A 18 -22.09 -28.44 -98.04
N PRO A 19 -22.36 -27.56 -97.05
CA PRO A 19 -23.66 -27.49 -96.36
C PRO A 19 -24.85 -27.19 -97.28
N ASP A 20 -24.63 -26.52 -98.42
CA ASP A 20 -25.67 -26.25 -99.41
C ASP A 20 -26.08 -27.50 -100.22
N GLU A 21 -25.27 -28.57 -100.17
CA GLU A 21 -25.55 -29.86 -100.84
C GLU A 21 -26.22 -30.87 -99.91
N THR A 22 -26.05 -30.76 -98.59
CA THR A 22 -26.74 -31.61 -97.61
C THR A 22 -28.21 -31.21 -97.41
N VAL A 23 -28.65 -30.08 -97.97
CA VAL A 23 -30.00 -29.51 -97.79
C VAL A 23 -30.95 -29.85 -98.95
N CYS A 24 -32.16 -30.30 -98.61
CA CYS A 24 -33.21 -30.59 -99.58
C CYS A 24 -33.73 -29.33 -100.27
N LYS A 25 -33.45 -29.20 -101.57
CA LYS A 25 -33.79 -28.03 -102.42
C LYS A 25 -35.30 -27.74 -102.56
N TYR A 26 -36.18 -28.60 -102.06
CA TYR A 26 -37.64 -28.39 -102.05
C TYR A 26 -38.22 -27.93 -100.70
N CYS A 27 -37.53 -28.17 -99.58
CA CYS A 27 -38.06 -27.84 -98.24
C CYS A 27 -37.07 -27.17 -97.29
N GLY A 28 -35.79 -27.00 -97.68
CA GLY A 28 -34.77 -26.35 -96.86
C GLY A 28 -34.30 -27.17 -95.65
N VAL A 29 -34.67 -28.45 -95.56
CA VAL A 29 -34.31 -29.35 -94.46
C VAL A 29 -33.04 -30.12 -94.82
N SER A 30 -32.05 -30.14 -93.92
CA SER A 30 -30.85 -30.97 -94.07
C SER A 30 -31.19 -32.46 -94.02
N TYR A 31 -30.60 -33.27 -94.90
CA TYR A 31 -30.65 -34.72 -94.83
C TYR A 31 -29.86 -35.29 -93.62
N LEU A 32 -29.00 -34.48 -93.01
CA LEU A 32 -28.20 -34.81 -91.82
C LEU A 32 -28.76 -34.22 -90.52
N ILE A 33 -29.97 -33.64 -90.53
CA ILE A 33 -30.47 -32.81 -89.42
C ILE A 33 -30.48 -33.52 -88.05
N HIS A 34 -30.62 -34.85 -88.00
CA HIS A 34 -30.54 -35.60 -86.74
C HIS A 34 -29.11 -35.68 -86.18
N HIS A 35 -28.09 -35.75 -87.05
CA HIS A 35 -26.69 -35.66 -86.64
C HIS A 35 -26.34 -34.24 -86.20
N GLU A 36 -26.82 -33.22 -86.94
CA GLU A 36 -26.65 -31.80 -86.59
C GLU A 36 -27.29 -31.47 -85.23
N PHE A 37 -28.52 -31.93 -84.98
CA PHE A 37 -29.19 -31.81 -83.68
C PHE A 37 -28.39 -32.50 -82.57
N LYS A 38 -27.91 -33.73 -82.80
CA LYS A 38 -27.13 -34.45 -81.78
C LYS A 38 -25.79 -33.76 -81.48
N LEU A 39 -25.11 -33.25 -82.51
CA LEU A 39 -23.90 -32.44 -82.35
C LEU A 39 -24.17 -31.15 -81.59
N MET A 40 -25.32 -30.51 -81.80
CA MET A 40 -25.75 -29.34 -81.02
C MET A 40 -26.12 -29.71 -79.58
N GLU A 41 -26.80 -30.84 -79.32
CA GLU A 41 -27.02 -31.32 -77.95
C GLU A 41 -25.71 -31.60 -77.21
N GLU A 42 -24.73 -32.20 -77.87
CA GLU A 42 -23.40 -32.48 -77.29
C GLU A 42 -22.63 -31.17 -77.02
N LYS A 43 -22.72 -30.17 -77.91
CA LYS A 43 -22.19 -28.82 -77.68
C LYS A 43 -22.91 -28.07 -76.55
N VAL A 44 -24.23 -28.18 -76.44
CA VAL A 44 -25.01 -27.59 -75.35
C VAL A 44 -24.61 -28.23 -74.02
N LYS A 45 -24.55 -29.57 -73.93
CA LYS A 45 -24.10 -30.28 -72.72
C LYS A 45 -22.66 -29.92 -72.31
N ALA A 46 -21.77 -29.72 -73.28
CA ALA A 46 -20.42 -29.24 -73.01
C ALA A 46 -20.40 -27.80 -72.46
N MET A 47 -21.17 -26.90 -73.06
CA MET A 47 -21.26 -25.50 -72.64
C MET A 47 -22.01 -25.33 -71.30
N GLU A 48 -22.99 -26.19 -71.00
CA GLU A 48 -23.62 -26.31 -69.67
C GLU A 48 -22.60 -26.75 -68.61
N ALA A 49 -21.77 -27.75 -68.92
CA ALA A 49 -20.70 -28.20 -68.03
C ALA A 49 -19.63 -27.11 -67.77
N GLU A 50 -19.26 -26.34 -68.78
CA GLU A 50 -18.41 -25.15 -68.60
C GLU A 50 -19.08 -24.08 -67.73
N VAL A 51 -20.36 -23.77 -67.96
CA VAL A 51 -21.11 -22.79 -67.16
C VAL A 51 -21.19 -23.19 -65.68
N GLU A 52 -21.41 -24.47 -65.36
CA GLU A 52 -21.41 -24.94 -63.97
C GLU A 52 -19.99 -24.97 -63.36
N PHE A 53 -18.96 -25.28 -64.14
CA PHE A 53 -17.56 -25.14 -63.70
C PHE A 53 -17.23 -23.68 -63.33
N TYR A 54 -17.61 -22.72 -64.18
CA TYR A 54 -17.42 -21.29 -63.93
C TYR A 54 -18.27 -20.79 -62.75
N ARG A 55 -19.53 -21.24 -62.61
CA ARG A 55 -20.38 -20.94 -61.45
C ARG A 55 -19.69 -21.39 -60.15
N GLY A 56 -19.26 -22.64 -60.09
CA GLY A 56 -18.52 -23.18 -58.94
C GLY A 56 -17.22 -22.42 -58.66
N SER A 57 -16.59 -21.82 -59.68
CA SER A 57 -15.42 -20.94 -59.51
C SER A 57 -15.77 -19.59 -58.89
N VAL A 58 -16.80 -18.91 -59.40
CA VAL A 58 -17.30 -17.65 -58.83
C VAL A 58 -17.78 -17.84 -57.38
N GLU A 59 -18.30 -19.01 -57.04
CA GLU A 59 -18.67 -19.34 -55.65
C GLU A 59 -17.46 -19.63 -54.76
N ARG A 60 -16.36 -20.18 -55.28
CA ARG A 60 -15.08 -20.27 -54.56
C ARG A 60 -14.50 -18.89 -54.32
N GLU A 61 -14.47 -18.03 -55.34
CA GLU A 61 -13.99 -16.64 -55.25
C GLU A 61 -14.79 -15.81 -54.23
N LYS A 62 -16.13 -15.91 -54.25
CA LYS A 62 -17.00 -15.26 -53.25
C LYS A 62 -16.69 -15.69 -51.81
N ARG A 63 -16.40 -16.98 -51.58
CA ARG A 63 -15.97 -17.49 -50.26
C ARG A 63 -14.61 -16.90 -49.86
N LEU A 64 -13.62 -16.97 -50.75
CA LEU A 64 -12.28 -16.41 -50.52
C LEU A 64 -12.30 -14.89 -50.24
N LEU A 65 -13.22 -14.13 -50.86
CA LEU A 65 -13.42 -12.71 -50.57
C LEU A 65 -13.98 -12.47 -49.15
N VAL A 66 -14.93 -13.28 -48.70
CA VAL A 66 -15.48 -13.22 -47.33
C VAL A 66 -14.42 -13.65 -46.30
N ASP A 67 -13.63 -14.67 -46.60
CA ASP A 67 -12.51 -15.12 -45.77
C ASP A 67 -11.44 -14.03 -45.65
N LEU A 68 -11.06 -13.38 -46.77
CA LEU A 68 -10.13 -12.23 -46.78
C LEU A 68 -10.65 -11.03 -45.98
N GLN A 69 -11.93 -10.67 -46.12
CA GLN A 69 -12.54 -9.60 -45.32
C GLN A 69 -12.53 -9.95 -43.83
N THR A 70 -12.85 -11.19 -43.48
CA THR A 70 -12.81 -11.69 -42.09
C THR A 70 -11.39 -11.68 -41.52
N LEU A 71 -10.40 -12.06 -42.33
CA LEU A 71 -8.99 -12.06 -41.94
C LEU A 71 -8.44 -10.64 -41.73
N ASN A 72 -8.74 -9.71 -42.64
CA ASN A 72 -8.36 -8.29 -42.50
C ASN A 72 -9.02 -7.65 -41.27
N MET A 73 -10.30 -7.94 -40.99
CA MET A 73 -10.97 -7.43 -39.78
C MET A 73 -10.29 -7.94 -38.50
N ARG A 74 -9.87 -9.21 -38.46
CA ARG A 74 -9.09 -9.76 -37.34
C ARG A 74 -7.71 -9.11 -37.25
N LEU A 75 -7.06 -8.82 -38.37
CA LEU A 75 -5.72 -8.22 -38.41
C LEU A 75 -5.75 -6.79 -37.83
N GLU A 76 -6.73 -5.97 -38.20
CA GLU A 76 -6.92 -4.64 -37.59
C GLU A 76 -7.36 -4.71 -36.12
N GLN A 77 -8.07 -5.75 -35.69
CA GLN A 77 -8.34 -6.01 -34.26
C GLN A 77 -7.05 -6.36 -33.48
N TYR A 78 -6.15 -7.17 -34.06
CA TYR A 78 -4.84 -7.46 -33.45
C TYR A 78 -3.93 -6.23 -33.41
N LYS A 79 -3.95 -5.41 -34.47
CA LYS A 79 -3.18 -4.17 -34.55
C LYS A 79 -3.65 -3.14 -33.52
N THR A 80 -4.95 -2.86 -33.45
CA THR A 80 -5.51 -1.91 -32.47
C THR A 80 -5.32 -2.37 -31.03
N THR A 81 -5.44 -3.67 -30.74
CA THR A 81 -5.13 -4.20 -29.39
C THR A 81 -3.63 -4.18 -29.07
N SER A 82 -2.75 -4.38 -30.06
CA SER A 82 -1.29 -4.23 -29.87
C SER A 82 -0.87 -2.78 -29.64
N GLU A 83 -1.48 -1.82 -30.34
CA GLU A 83 -1.30 -0.38 -30.13
C GLU A 83 -1.75 0.03 -28.71
N GLN A 84 -2.93 -0.41 -28.27
CA GLN A 84 -3.42 -0.20 -26.89
C GLN A 84 -2.49 -0.81 -25.82
N GLN A 85 -1.95 -2.02 -26.06
CA GLN A 85 -0.96 -2.63 -25.18
C GLN A 85 0.36 -1.83 -25.15
N SER A 86 0.80 -1.29 -26.29
CA SER A 86 1.97 -0.41 -26.37
C SER A 86 1.78 0.88 -25.59
N GLU A 87 0.59 1.49 -25.64
CA GLU A 87 0.27 2.69 -24.86
C GLU A 87 0.17 2.39 -23.36
N SER A 88 -0.48 1.30 -22.97
CA SER A 88 -0.52 0.83 -21.57
C SER A 88 0.89 0.59 -21.01
N LEU A 89 1.78 -0.04 -21.79
CA LEU A 89 3.17 -0.24 -21.41
C LEU A 89 3.97 1.07 -21.28
N LYS A 90 3.67 2.11 -22.08
CA LYS A 90 4.27 3.45 -21.91
C LYS A 90 3.82 4.10 -20.61
N VAL A 91 2.54 4.03 -20.26
CA VAL A 91 2.00 4.57 -19.00
C VAL A 91 2.63 3.86 -17.80
N VAL A 92 2.64 2.52 -17.77
CA VAL A 92 3.28 1.74 -16.71
C VAL A 92 4.80 2.01 -16.63
N GLY A 93 5.46 2.26 -17.77
CA GLY A 93 6.85 2.68 -17.82
C GLY A 93 7.10 4.07 -17.20
N MET A 94 6.18 5.02 -17.40
CA MET A 94 6.24 6.34 -16.75
C MET A 94 5.97 6.25 -15.25
N ASP A 95 4.99 5.45 -14.81
CA ASP A 95 4.73 5.21 -13.40
C ASP A 95 5.93 4.54 -12.70
N LEU A 96 6.55 3.56 -13.35
CA LEU A 96 7.76 2.90 -12.85
C LEU A 96 8.94 3.87 -12.75
N ALA A 97 9.14 4.75 -13.72
CA ALA A 97 10.14 5.82 -13.66
C ALA A 97 9.83 6.83 -12.53
N GLY A 98 8.56 7.14 -12.28
CA GLY A 98 8.14 7.91 -11.11
C GLY A 98 8.56 7.23 -9.80
N LYS A 99 8.25 5.93 -9.64
CA LYS A 99 8.63 5.16 -8.45
C LYS A 99 10.14 4.94 -8.29
N GLN A 100 10.89 4.88 -9.38
CA GLN A 100 12.36 4.93 -9.36
C GLN A 100 12.84 6.24 -8.70
N THR A 101 12.34 7.40 -9.13
CA THR A 101 12.75 8.70 -8.55
C THR A 101 12.27 8.91 -7.10
N GLU A 102 11.07 8.43 -6.74
CA GLU A 102 10.61 8.41 -5.34
C GLU A 102 11.56 7.61 -4.44
N LEU A 103 11.97 6.41 -4.89
CA LEU A 103 12.88 5.54 -4.15
C LEU A 103 14.27 6.18 -3.99
N GLU A 104 14.80 6.80 -5.05
CA GLU A 104 16.08 7.52 -5.01
C GLU A 104 16.04 8.71 -4.04
N SER A 105 14.92 9.45 -3.97
CA SER A 105 14.71 10.50 -2.96
C SER A 105 14.71 9.93 -1.53
N VAL A 106 13.98 8.83 -1.29
CA VAL A 106 13.90 8.19 0.03
C VAL A 106 15.27 7.64 0.47
N ILE A 107 16.08 7.11 -0.46
CA ILE A 107 17.47 6.69 -0.18
C ILE A 107 18.32 7.91 0.22
N GLY A 108 18.14 9.05 -0.44
CA GLY A 108 18.75 10.34 -0.05
C GLY A 108 18.37 10.77 1.37
N ASP A 109 17.07 10.76 1.70
CA ASP A 109 16.56 11.12 3.03
C ASP A 109 17.07 10.18 4.12
N VAL A 110 17.11 8.87 3.87
CA VAL A 110 17.68 7.87 4.79
C VAL A 110 19.18 8.13 5.04
N SER A 111 19.94 8.52 4.01
CA SER A 111 21.34 8.92 4.15
C SER A 111 21.50 10.18 5.02
N ILE A 112 20.66 11.20 4.80
CA ILE A 112 20.64 12.43 5.58
C ILE A 112 20.28 12.15 7.06
N ILE A 113 19.28 11.31 7.31
CA ILE A 113 18.86 10.91 8.67
C ILE A 113 19.96 10.10 9.35
N GLY A 114 20.59 9.15 8.64
CA GLY A 114 21.70 8.35 9.15
C GLY A 114 22.93 9.19 9.54
N ASN A 115 23.20 10.28 8.82
CA ASN A 115 24.27 11.21 9.18
C ASN A 115 23.90 12.12 10.36
N LYS A 116 22.64 12.59 10.46
CA LYS A 116 22.13 13.29 11.64
C LYS A 116 22.17 12.42 12.90
N LEU A 117 21.91 11.12 12.78
CA LEU A 117 22.00 10.17 13.90
C LEU A 117 23.44 10.04 14.42
N LYS A 118 24.43 9.83 13.54
CA LYS A 118 25.85 9.75 13.92
C LYS A 118 26.34 11.02 14.65
N GLU A 119 25.90 12.19 14.18
CA GLU A 119 26.22 13.47 14.83
C GLU A 119 25.61 13.56 16.24
N ALA A 120 24.34 13.18 16.40
CA ALA A 120 23.68 13.12 17.71
C ALA A 120 24.32 12.10 18.67
N GLU A 121 24.75 10.94 18.15
CA GLU A 121 25.51 9.94 18.91
C GLU A 121 26.87 10.48 19.36
N HIS A 122 27.60 11.17 18.49
CA HIS A 122 28.88 11.80 18.81
C HIS A 122 28.72 12.88 19.90
N GLN A 123 27.72 13.76 19.76
CA GLN A 123 27.39 14.77 20.77
C GLN A 123 27.00 14.14 22.11
N SER A 124 26.16 13.09 22.10
CA SER A 124 25.78 12.32 23.29
C SER A 124 26.99 11.71 24.00
N GLN A 125 27.95 11.16 23.24
CA GLN A 125 29.20 10.62 23.80
C GLN A 125 30.11 11.72 24.36
N MET A 126 30.19 12.89 23.73
CA MET A 126 30.92 14.06 24.24
C MET A 126 30.30 14.58 25.56
N PHE A 127 28.97 14.63 25.68
CA PHE A 127 28.31 14.98 26.94
C PHE A 127 28.54 13.93 28.02
N ARG A 128 28.47 12.63 27.68
CA ARG A 128 28.77 11.52 28.62
C ARG A 128 30.20 11.59 29.15
N SER A 129 31.18 11.94 28.30
CA SER A 129 32.57 12.17 28.71
C SER A 129 32.70 13.33 29.70
N LYS A 130 32.18 14.53 29.36
CA LYS A 130 32.19 15.70 30.26
C LYS A 130 31.49 15.44 31.60
N TYR A 131 30.42 14.65 31.61
CA TYR A 131 29.71 14.25 32.83
C TYR A 131 30.57 13.33 33.72
N GLN A 132 31.33 12.40 33.13
CA GLN A 132 32.29 11.56 33.86
C GLN A 132 33.45 12.39 34.44
N GLU A 133 33.96 13.38 33.70
CA GLU A 133 34.97 14.33 34.19
C GLU A 133 34.45 15.11 35.41
N GLN A 134 33.24 15.66 35.34
CA GLN A 134 32.61 16.39 36.45
C GLN A 134 32.39 15.49 37.68
N ILE A 135 31.95 14.24 37.50
CA ILE A 135 31.88 13.25 38.60
C ILE A 135 33.27 13.01 39.22
N SER A 136 34.33 12.92 38.40
CA SER A 136 35.69 12.73 38.89
C SER A 136 36.19 13.94 39.70
N ALA A 137 35.85 15.16 39.27
CA ALA A 137 36.18 16.40 39.96
C ALA A 137 35.44 16.50 41.30
N LEU A 138 34.13 16.23 41.31
CA LEU A 138 33.31 16.28 42.53
C LEU A 138 33.79 15.27 43.59
N LYS A 139 34.23 14.07 43.17
CA LYS A 139 34.86 13.08 44.07
C LYS A 139 36.17 13.59 44.68
N LYS A 140 37.01 14.27 43.90
CA LYS A 140 38.25 14.91 44.42
C LYS A 140 37.93 16.01 45.43
N THR A 141 37.00 16.91 45.12
CA THR A 141 36.56 18.00 46.01
C THR A 141 35.96 17.47 47.31
N LEU A 142 35.17 16.39 47.26
CA LEU A 142 34.65 15.73 48.47
C LEU A 142 35.78 15.18 49.35
N GLY A 143 36.83 14.62 48.77
CA GLY A 143 38.04 14.19 49.47
C GLY A 143 38.76 15.35 50.18
N PHE A 144 38.93 16.50 49.49
CA PHE A 144 39.50 17.71 50.09
C PHE A 144 38.64 18.24 51.26
N LEU A 145 37.32 18.27 51.12
CA LEU A 145 36.41 18.69 52.21
C LEU A 145 36.48 17.75 53.42
N GLN A 146 36.61 16.43 53.19
CA GLN A 146 36.83 15.46 54.26
C GLN A 146 38.19 15.64 54.96
N LEU A 147 39.24 16.03 54.22
CA LEU A 147 40.55 16.38 54.80
C LEU A 147 40.46 17.66 55.65
N MET A 148 39.87 18.74 55.12
CA MET A 148 39.68 19.98 55.89
C MET A 148 38.85 19.75 57.16
N LYS A 149 37.81 18.89 57.11
CA LYS A 149 37.04 18.51 58.29
C LYS A 149 37.91 17.88 59.38
N LYS A 150 38.88 17.03 59.03
CA LYS A 150 39.81 16.41 59.99
C LYS A 150 40.72 17.46 60.64
N GLU A 151 41.31 18.36 59.84
CA GLU A 151 42.15 19.45 60.37
C GLU A 151 41.36 20.40 61.27
N LEU A 152 40.13 20.75 60.91
CA LEU A 152 39.28 21.62 61.72
C LEU A 152 38.88 20.95 63.05
N THR A 153 38.70 19.62 63.07
CA THR A 153 38.56 18.87 64.35
C THR A 153 39.85 18.80 65.17
N ARG A 154 41.03 18.84 64.53
CA ARG A 154 42.33 18.89 65.22
C ARG A 154 42.56 20.25 65.89
N VAL A 155 42.31 21.35 65.15
CA VAL A 155 42.39 22.73 65.69
C VAL A 155 41.45 22.90 66.90
N ARG A 156 40.23 22.36 66.83
CA ARG A 156 39.27 22.40 67.94
C ARG A 156 39.80 21.71 69.22
N GLY A 157 40.60 20.65 69.10
CA GLY A 157 41.22 19.99 70.26
C GLY A 157 42.18 20.92 71.01
N VAL A 158 43.09 21.57 70.27
CA VAL A 158 44.07 22.53 70.83
C VAL A 158 43.38 23.74 71.49
N VAL A 159 42.24 24.20 70.93
CA VAL A 159 41.44 25.27 71.55
C VAL A 159 40.81 24.84 72.87
N SER A 160 40.37 23.57 73.01
CA SER A 160 39.89 23.05 74.30
C SER A 160 41.02 22.99 75.34
N GLU A 161 42.21 22.52 74.96
CA GLU A 161 43.38 22.44 75.85
C GLU A 161 43.78 23.81 76.42
N PHE A 162 43.69 24.87 75.60
CA PHE A 162 43.93 26.25 76.04
C PHE A 162 42.94 26.74 77.10
N SER A 163 41.68 26.29 77.04
CA SER A 163 40.62 26.69 77.99
C SER A 163 40.89 26.22 79.43
N ASP A 164 41.65 25.15 79.63
CA ASP A 164 41.99 24.65 80.97
C ASP A 164 43.21 25.36 81.57
N ILE A 165 44.15 25.84 80.75
CA ILE A 165 45.26 26.68 81.19
C ILE A 165 44.74 28.02 81.75
N GLN A 166 43.76 28.64 81.08
CA GLN A 166 43.11 29.87 81.53
C GLN A 166 42.43 29.72 82.91
N ARG A 167 41.93 28.52 83.22
CA ARG A 167 41.26 28.19 84.48
C ARG A 167 42.23 28.27 85.67
N GLY A 168 43.43 27.68 85.53
CA GLY A 168 44.45 27.67 86.58
C GLY A 168 45.01 29.06 86.92
N PHE A 169 45.17 29.93 85.92
CA PHE A 169 45.64 31.31 86.16
C PHE A 169 44.64 32.14 86.97
N SER A 170 43.34 31.86 86.82
CA SER A 170 42.27 32.57 87.52
C SER A 170 42.23 32.26 89.03
N THR A 171 42.59 31.04 89.43
CA THR A 171 42.67 30.64 90.85
C THR A 171 43.86 31.24 91.59
N GLU A 172 44.99 31.48 90.92
CA GLU A 172 46.18 32.09 91.52
C GLU A 172 45.93 33.56 91.93
N LEU A 173 45.22 34.30 91.07
CA LEU A 173 44.89 35.71 91.28
C LEU A 173 43.97 35.93 92.48
N LEU A 174 43.00 35.03 92.70
CA LEU A 174 42.04 35.10 93.80
C LEU A 174 42.71 34.97 95.18
N ASN A 175 43.75 34.14 95.32
CA ASN A 175 44.44 33.96 96.59
C ASN A 175 45.15 35.26 97.04
N ARG A 176 45.86 35.95 96.13
CA ARG A 176 46.54 37.22 96.45
C ARG A 176 45.58 38.34 96.84
N SER A 177 44.34 38.33 96.34
CA SER A 177 43.33 39.32 96.71
C SER A 177 42.86 39.20 98.17
N ARG A 178 42.98 38.02 98.78
CA ARG A 178 42.49 37.76 100.14
C ARG A 178 43.42 38.33 101.20
N ASP A 179 44.72 38.16 100.99
CA ASP A 179 45.72 38.48 102.01
C ASP A 179 45.82 40.02 102.23
N ALA A 180 45.58 40.81 101.17
CA ALA A 180 45.50 42.27 101.23
C ALA A 180 44.25 42.83 101.98
N HIS A 181 43.23 42.02 102.25
CA HIS A 181 42.05 42.49 103.00
C HIS A 181 42.22 42.44 104.53
N ALA A 182 43.09 41.58 105.06
CA ALA A 182 43.34 41.51 106.50
C ALA A 182 43.98 42.81 107.05
N GLU A 183 44.83 43.45 106.23
CA GLU A 183 45.60 44.65 106.58
C GLU A 183 44.75 45.94 106.61
N ILE A 184 43.60 45.95 105.94
CA ILE A 184 42.66 47.08 105.92
C ILE A 184 41.82 47.13 107.21
N THR A 185 41.51 45.98 107.80
CA THR A 185 40.64 45.87 108.99
C THR A 185 41.19 46.59 110.21
N THR A 186 42.51 46.54 110.45
CA THR A 186 43.16 47.11 111.65
C THR A 186 43.20 48.64 111.67
N LEU A 187 43.07 49.29 110.51
CA LEU A 187 43.00 50.75 110.42
C LEU A 187 41.60 51.30 110.73
N HIS A 188 40.55 50.50 110.54
CA HIS A 188 39.16 50.96 110.58
C HIS A 188 38.65 51.28 112.00
N GLU A 189 39.17 50.61 113.02
CA GLU A 189 38.78 50.84 114.42
C GLU A 189 39.18 52.23 114.95
N SER A 190 40.19 52.86 114.34
CA SER A 190 40.71 54.18 114.76
C SER A 190 39.82 55.38 114.42
N LEU A 191 38.87 55.23 113.48
CA LEU A 191 38.07 56.33 112.93
C LEU A 191 36.68 56.49 113.61
N GLY A 192 36.27 55.54 114.44
CA GLY A 192 34.89 55.41 114.92
C GLY A 192 34.40 56.50 115.89
N THR A 193 35.28 57.25 116.53
CA THR A 193 34.94 58.16 117.65
C THR A 193 34.54 59.58 117.24
N SER A 194 34.72 59.97 115.96
CA SER A 194 34.43 61.32 115.48
C SER A 194 33.19 61.43 114.56
N GLN A 195 32.61 60.31 114.13
CA GLN A 195 31.72 60.27 112.95
C GLN A 195 30.21 60.31 113.29
N THR A 196 29.82 60.47 114.55
CA THR A 196 28.44 60.24 115.03
C THR A 196 27.49 61.45 114.99
N GLN A 197 27.98 62.66 114.67
CA GLN A 197 27.13 63.88 114.56
C GLN A 197 26.86 64.34 113.12
N ILE A 198 27.50 63.75 112.11
CA ILE A 198 27.38 64.15 110.69
C ILE A 198 26.47 63.19 109.88
N THR A 199 26.10 62.04 110.45
CA THR A 199 25.27 61.00 109.80
C THR A 199 23.80 61.38 109.65
N CYS A 200 23.14 61.78 110.73
CA CYS A 200 21.68 61.95 110.81
C CYS A 200 21.11 62.90 109.74
N LEU A 201 21.76 64.04 109.47
CA LEU A 201 21.32 64.99 108.43
C LEU A 201 21.67 64.57 106.99
N ARG A 202 22.51 63.54 106.82
CA ARG A 202 22.88 62.94 105.51
C ARG A 202 22.07 61.70 105.15
N GLU A 203 21.08 61.32 105.96
CA GLU A 203 20.21 60.17 105.68
C GLU A 203 18.94 60.63 104.97
N GLN A 204 18.25 61.66 105.48
CA GLN A 204 17.03 62.20 104.86
C GLN A 204 17.20 62.69 103.41
N MET A 205 18.36 63.25 103.03
CA MET A 205 18.65 63.59 101.62
C MET A 205 18.95 62.36 100.75
N ARG A 206 19.54 61.32 101.34
CA ARG A 206 19.94 60.09 100.65
C ARG A 206 18.74 59.22 100.32
N ASP A 207 17.76 59.16 101.23
CA ASP A 207 16.53 58.40 101.05
C ASP A 207 15.72 58.95 99.86
N LEU A 208 15.54 60.27 99.78
CA LEU A 208 14.87 60.92 98.65
C LEU A 208 15.63 60.75 97.32
N GLN A 209 16.97 60.83 97.32
CA GLN A 209 17.77 60.53 96.12
C GLN A 209 17.67 59.05 95.71
N SER A 210 17.57 58.12 96.67
CA SER A 210 17.45 56.68 96.37
C SER A 210 16.13 56.34 95.69
N VAL A 211 15.03 57.00 96.10
CA VAL A 211 13.70 56.84 95.47
C VAL A 211 13.69 57.42 94.06
N ALA A 212 14.33 58.57 93.84
CA ALA A 212 14.48 59.14 92.50
C ALA A 212 15.30 58.23 91.57
N ALA A 213 16.47 57.78 92.01
CA ALA A 213 17.32 56.86 91.24
C ALA A 213 16.64 55.50 90.97
N ALA A 214 15.84 54.98 91.91
CA ALA A 214 15.05 53.77 91.70
C ALA A 214 13.91 53.96 90.69
N ALA A 215 13.34 55.18 90.59
CA ALA A 215 12.35 55.52 89.58
C ALA A 215 12.99 55.66 88.19
N GLU A 216 14.15 56.30 88.07
CA GLU A 216 14.93 56.38 86.82
C GLU A 216 15.40 55.01 86.35
N LEU A 217 15.89 54.15 87.25
CA LEU A 217 16.28 52.78 86.93
C LEU A 217 15.07 51.98 86.40
N LYS A 218 13.88 52.12 87.01
CA LYS A 218 12.65 51.51 86.50
C LYS A 218 12.23 52.08 85.14
N ALA A 219 12.40 53.38 84.91
CA ALA A 219 12.13 54.00 83.61
C ALA A 219 13.06 53.43 82.51
N GLN A 220 14.36 53.27 82.81
CA GLN A 220 15.33 52.65 81.90
C GLN A 220 15.07 51.15 81.68
N GLN A 221 14.61 50.43 82.71
CA GLN A 221 14.17 49.03 82.58
C GLN A 221 12.93 48.91 81.70
N LEU A 222 11.93 49.78 81.86
CA LEU A 222 10.76 49.82 80.98
C LEU A 222 11.14 50.22 79.54
N GLN A 223 12.05 51.18 79.37
CA GLN A 223 12.52 51.61 78.04
C GLN A 223 13.31 50.51 77.31
N THR A 224 14.12 49.73 78.03
CA THR A 224 14.83 48.57 77.46
C THR A 224 13.89 47.40 77.19
N LEU A 225 12.85 47.18 78.00
CA LEU A 225 11.79 46.21 77.72
C LEU A 225 10.98 46.59 76.46
N VAL A 226 10.54 47.85 76.33
CA VAL A 226 9.83 48.35 75.13
C VAL A 226 10.72 48.27 73.88
N HIS A 227 12.02 48.53 73.99
CA HIS A 227 12.95 48.33 72.88
C HIS A 227 13.09 46.84 72.52
N GLY A 228 13.15 45.94 73.52
CA GLY A 228 13.14 44.49 73.32
C GLY A 228 11.86 43.97 72.67
N GLU A 229 10.70 44.49 73.08
CA GLU A 229 9.39 44.19 72.48
C GLU A 229 9.36 44.63 71.01
N SER A 230 9.82 45.85 70.69
CA SER A 230 9.96 46.31 69.30
C SER A 230 10.89 45.43 68.46
N GLN A 231 12.02 44.98 69.02
CA GLN A 231 12.91 44.03 68.33
C GLN A 231 12.24 42.65 68.10
N LEU A 232 11.45 42.15 69.05
CA LEU A 232 10.71 40.90 68.91
C LEU A 232 9.57 41.04 67.91
N GLN A 233 8.85 42.17 67.92
CA GLN A 233 7.81 42.50 66.95
C GLN A 233 8.38 42.57 65.53
N ASN A 234 9.54 43.21 65.32
CA ASN A 234 10.23 43.25 64.03
C ASN A 234 10.66 41.85 63.56
N LYS A 235 11.21 41.01 64.46
CA LYS A 235 11.53 39.61 64.16
C LYS A 235 10.29 38.79 63.80
N TYR A 236 9.17 39.01 64.48
CA TYR A 236 7.89 38.34 64.18
C TYR A 236 7.39 38.70 62.78
N HIS A 237 7.38 39.99 62.41
CA HIS A 237 6.96 40.42 61.06
C HIS A 237 7.86 39.88 59.96
N GLU A 238 9.18 39.84 60.16
CA GLU A 238 10.11 39.27 59.17
C GLU A 238 9.93 37.74 59.05
N MET A 239 9.73 37.00 60.15
CA MET A 239 9.38 35.57 60.11
C MET A 239 8.03 35.31 59.45
N GLN A 240 7.02 36.17 59.68
CA GLN A 240 5.71 36.09 59.04
C GLN A 240 5.82 36.33 57.51
N LYS A 241 6.62 37.32 57.10
CA LYS A 241 6.93 37.62 55.70
C LYS A 241 7.67 36.47 55.01
N GLN A 242 8.66 35.87 55.68
CA GLN A 242 9.37 34.68 55.17
C GLN A 242 8.42 33.47 55.07
N THR A 243 7.50 33.30 56.03
CA THR A 243 6.47 32.25 55.97
C THR A 243 5.51 32.45 54.80
N LEU A 244 5.11 33.70 54.52
CA LEU A 244 4.28 34.04 53.35
C LEU A 244 5.02 33.81 52.03
N ASP A 245 6.29 34.18 51.93
CA ASP A 245 7.09 33.96 50.73
C ASP A 245 7.31 32.46 50.47
N LEU A 246 7.70 31.69 51.47
CA LEU A 246 7.82 30.23 51.38
C LEU A 246 6.49 29.56 50.98
N ASN A 247 5.36 30.04 51.48
CA ASN A 247 4.03 29.58 51.07
C ASN A 247 3.74 29.89 49.59
N ASN A 248 4.14 31.07 49.09
CA ASN A 248 4.00 31.44 47.68
C ASN A 248 4.96 30.63 46.78
N GLN A 249 6.18 30.35 47.23
CA GLN A 249 7.11 29.43 46.56
C GLN A 249 6.52 28.01 46.50
N LEU A 250 5.98 27.49 47.60
CA LEU A 250 5.33 26.17 47.65
C LEU A 250 4.13 26.07 46.69
N LYS A 251 3.24 27.06 46.66
CA LYS A 251 2.14 27.13 45.67
C LYS A 251 2.67 27.14 44.23
N THR A 252 3.73 27.91 43.97
CA THR A 252 4.36 27.97 42.64
C THR A 252 4.97 26.63 42.23
N LEU A 253 5.61 25.92 43.16
CA LEU A 253 6.14 24.58 42.93
C LEU A 253 5.03 23.54 42.75
N GLN A 254 3.93 23.63 43.51
CA GLN A 254 2.76 22.77 43.37
C GLN A 254 2.09 22.93 42.01
N LEU A 255 1.91 24.16 41.53
CA LEU A 255 1.38 24.44 40.19
C LEU A 255 2.32 23.93 39.08
N ARG A 256 3.65 24.08 39.23
CA ARG A 256 4.64 23.51 38.30
C ARG A 256 4.61 21.98 38.30
N LEU A 257 4.47 21.35 39.46
CA LEU A 257 4.34 19.90 39.60
C LEU A 257 3.05 19.40 38.93
N GLN A 258 1.92 20.05 39.16
CA GLN A 258 0.63 19.71 38.56
C GLN A 258 0.66 19.86 37.02
N LYS A 259 1.32 20.90 36.50
CA LYS A 259 1.58 21.05 35.05
C LYS A 259 2.46 19.92 34.54
N GLY A 260 3.55 19.59 35.24
CA GLY A 260 4.42 18.47 34.87
C GLY A 260 3.71 17.12 34.86
N THR A 261 2.77 16.86 35.79
CA THR A 261 1.99 15.62 35.79
C THR A 261 0.94 15.58 34.68
N SER A 262 0.32 16.70 34.31
CA SER A 262 -0.60 16.72 33.16
C SER A 262 0.14 16.57 31.83
N GLU A 263 1.33 17.16 31.70
CA GLU A 263 2.23 16.96 30.56
C GLU A 263 2.69 15.49 30.47
N MET A 264 3.10 14.89 31.59
CA MET A 264 3.49 13.48 31.65
C MET A 264 2.36 12.52 31.24
N GLU A 265 1.14 12.76 31.73
CA GLU A 265 -0.01 11.91 31.38
C GLU A 265 -0.42 12.11 29.91
N HIS A 266 -0.34 13.32 29.37
CA HIS A 266 -0.54 13.57 27.95
C HIS A 266 0.49 12.84 27.06
N TYR A 267 1.78 12.90 27.39
CA TYR A 267 2.81 12.15 26.67
C TYR A 267 2.63 10.63 26.80
N LYS A 268 2.14 10.14 27.94
CA LYS A 268 1.79 8.73 28.16
C LYS A 268 0.61 8.29 27.29
N GLN A 269 -0.44 9.11 27.18
CA GLN A 269 -1.57 8.85 26.27
C GLN A 269 -1.12 8.86 24.80
N LEU A 270 -0.30 9.84 24.40
CA LEU A 270 0.27 9.91 23.05
C LEU A 270 1.15 8.69 22.73
N PHE A 271 1.97 8.25 23.68
CA PHE A 271 2.78 7.03 23.53
C PHE A 271 1.91 5.78 23.36
N MET A 272 0.84 5.61 24.16
CA MET A 272 -0.11 4.52 23.98
C MET A 272 -0.79 4.55 22.61
N SER A 273 -1.24 5.73 22.15
CA SER A 273 -1.79 5.92 20.80
C SER A 273 -0.80 5.47 19.72
N LYS A 274 0.48 5.84 19.84
CA LYS A 274 1.52 5.45 18.87
C LYS A 274 1.95 3.98 18.98
N SER A 275 1.85 3.35 20.15
CA SER A 275 2.00 1.88 20.27
C SER A 275 0.91 1.17 19.49
N ASN A 276 -0.35 1.54 19.72
CA ASN A 276 -1.51 0.96 19.05
C ASN A 276 -1.43 1.15 17.52
N GLU A 277 -1.15 2.37 17.04
CA GLU A 277 -0.94 2.63 15.60
C GLU A 277 0.19 1.76 15.01
N ASN A 278 1.27 1.53 15.75
CA ASN A 278 2.37 0.68 15.31
C ASN A 278 1.98 -0.81 15.28
N GLU A 279 1.23 -1.28 16.27
CA GLU A 279 0.71 -2.66 16.33
C GLU A 279 -0.32 -2.93 15.22
N ASP A 280 -1.17 -1.97 14.89
CA ASP A 280 -2.07 -2.01 13.74
C ASP A 280 -1.30 -2.04 12.42
N ASN A 281 -0.29 -1.18 12.25
CA ASN A 281 0.54 -1.16 11.05
C ASN A 281 1.35 -2.46 10.88
N LEU A 282 1.90 -3.03 11.95
CA LEU A 282 2.54 -4.35 11.93
C LEU A 282 1.55 -5.48 11.60
N SER A 283 0.28 -5.34 11.98
CA SER A 283 -0.77 -6.32 11.67
C SER A 283 -1.27 -6.20 10.23
N ARG A 284 -1.32 -4.98 9.67
CA ARG A 284 -1.55 -4.74 8.23
C ARG A 284 -0.39 -5.25 7.38
N LEU A 285 0.86 -4.99 7.79
CA LEU A 285 2.05 -5.47 7.08
C LEU A 285 2.07 -7.01 7.00
N ARG A 286 1.84 -7.71 8.12
CA ARG A 286 1.74 -9.17 8.16
C ARG A 286 0.60 -9.72 7.29
N ARG A 287 -0.51 -8.99 7.17
CA ARG A 287 -1.61 -9.35 6.26
C ARG A 287 -1.17 -9.25 4.80
N HIS A 288 -0.61 -8.12 4.39
CA HIS A 288 -0.12 -7.91 3.03
C HIS A 288 1.04 -8.86 2.66
N GLU A 289 1.89 -9.23 3.61
CA GLU A 289 2.88 -10.29 3.39
C GLU A 289 2.25 -11.65 3.09
N ASN A 290 1.15 -12.01 3.78
CA ASN A 290 0.48 -13.28 3.57
C ASN A 290 -0.34 -13.26 2.26
N GLU A 291 -1.07 -12.17 1.99
CA GLU A 291 -1.73 -11.93 0.69
C GLU A 291 -0.73 -12.03 -0.47
N ARG A 292 0.49 -11.48 -0.30
CA ARG A 292 1.59 -11.61 -1.28
C ARG A 292 2.06 -13.06 -1.43
N LYS A 293 2.31 -13.78 -0.33
CA LYS A 293 2.70 -15.21 -0.37
C LYS A 293 1.62 -16.07 -1.04
N GLU A 294 0.35 -15.81 -0.79
CA GLU A 294 -0.79 -16.51 -1.41
C GLU A 294 -0.96 -16.18 -2.89
N ALA A 295 -0.66 -14.94 -3.32
CA ALA A 295 -0.63 -14.57 -4.74
C ALA A 295 0.59 -15.18 -5.45
N GLU A 296 1.74 -15.20 -4.80
CA GLU A 296 2.99 -15.81 -5.27
C GLU A 296 2.83 -17.33 -5.43
N SER A 297 2.28 -18.04 -4.44
CA SER A 297 1.95 -19.47 -4.53
C SER A 297 0.97 -19.79 -5.67
N ARG A 298 -0.09 -18.99 -5.84
CA ARG A 298 -1.05 -19.17 -6.96
C ARG A 298 -0.37 -18.99 -8.31
N ARG A 299 0.44 -17.95 -8.48
CA ARG A 299 1.16 -17.69 -9.74
C ARG A 299 2.21 -18.77 -10.05
N CYS A 300 2.87 -19.33 -9.04
CA CYS A 300 3.76 -20.47 -9.23
C CYS A 300 3.02 -21.73 -9.69
N GLU A 301 1.83 -22.00 -9.15
CA GLU A 301 0.98 -23.12 -9.58
C GLU A 301 0.42 -22.91 -10.99
N GLU A 302 -0.03 -21.70 -11.32
CA GLU A 302 -0.45 -21.32 -12.69
C GLU A 302 0.69 -21.51 -13.70
N LEU A 303 1.93 -21.12 -13.35
CA LEU A 303 3.11 -21.35 -14.18
C LEU A 303 3.43 -22.84 -14.33
N ARG A 304 3.36 -23.64 -13.26
CA ARG A 304 3.57 -25.09 -13.30
C ARG A 304 2.57 -25.78 -14.23
N VAL A 305 1.29 -25.43 -14.15
CA VAL A 305 0.25 -25.96 -15.03
C VAL A 305 0.50 -25.55 -16.49
N LYS A 306 0.95 -24.32 -16.76
CA LYS A 306 1.29 -23.88 -18.12
C LYS A 306 2.56 -24.53 -18.68
N GLU A 307 3.53 -24.87 -17.84
CA GLU A 307 4.69 -25.68 -18.22
C GLU A 307 4.27 -27.12 -18.58
N GLU A 308 3.36 -27.73 -17.81
CA GLU A 308 2.81 -29.06 -18.10
C GLU A 308 1.96 -29.09 -19.38
N GLU A 309 1.09 -28.09 -19.60
CA GLU A 309 0.36 -27.91 -20.86
C GLU A 309 1.31 -27.78 -22.06
N TRP A 310 2.37 -26.97 -21.92
CA TRP A 310 3.38 -26.80 -22.98
C TRP A 310 4.18 -28.07 -23.24
N LEU A 311 4.57 -28.81 -22.20
CA LEU A 311 5.26 -30.11 -22.32
C LEU A 311 4.37 -31.14 -23.05
N ALA A 312 3.09 -31.23 -22.70
CA ALA A 312 2.13 -32.11 -23.38
C ALA A 312 1.94 -31.71 -24.86
N CYS A 313 1.85 -30.40 -25.15
CA CYS A 313 1.79 -29.89 -26.52
C CYS A 313 3.05 -30.25 -27.33
N ASN A 314 4.23 -30.02 -26.76
CA ASN A 314 5.54 -30.34 -27.35
C ASN A 314 5.69 -31.84 -27.63
N GLN A 315 5.28 -32.71 -26.69
CA GLN A 315 5.23 -34.16 -26.90
C GLN A 315 4.30 -34.54 -28.06
N LYS A 316 3.10 -33.95 -28.14
CA LYS A 316 2.17 -34.17 -29.25
C LYS A 316 2.73 -33.69 -30.59
N CYS A 317 3.43 -32.56 -30.63
CA CYS A 317 4.12 -32.08 -31.84
C CYS A 317 5.20 -33.04 -32.31
N LYS A 318 6.03 -33.57 -31.40
CA LYS A 318 7.05 -34.59 -31.73
C LYS A 318 6.43 -35.87 -32.26
N TYR A 319 5.39 -36.39 -31.60
CA TYR A 319 4.67 -37.58 -32.09
C TYR A 319 4.09 -37.36 -33.50
N LEU A 320 3.49 -36.19 -33.77
CA LEU A 320 2.98 -35.88 -35.11
C LEU A 320 4.11 -35.74 -36.15
N GLN A 321 5.27 -35.21 -35.76
CA GLN A 321 6.46 -35.16 -36.62
C GLN A 321 7.01 -36.57 -36.94
N GLU A 322 7.06 -37.46 -35.95
CA GLU A 322 7.43 -38.88 -36.14
C GLU A 322 6.44 -39.62 -37.05
N GLN A 323 5.14 -39.36 -36.91
CA GLN A 323 4.11 -39.92 -37.81
C GLN A 323 4.26 -39.39 -39.24
N LEU A 324 4.56 -38.10 -39.42
CA LEU A 324 4.80 -37.52 -40.75
C LEU A 324 6.00 -38.20 -41.42
N SER A 325 7.15 -38.31 -40.74
CA SER A 325 8.34 -38.92 -41.36
C SER A 325 8.24 -40.42 -41.63
N GLU A 326 7.44 -41.16 -40.87
CA GLU A 326 7.11 -42.55 -41.20
C GLU A 326 6.04 -42.68 -42.31
N MET A 327 5.25 -41.63 -42.58
CA MET A 327 4.40 -41.55 -43.77
C MET A 327 5.19 -41.16 -45.02
N GLU A 328 6.08 -40.17 -44.93
CA GLU A 328 7.04 -39.78 -45.98
C GLU A 328 7.85 -41.01 -46.42
N ARG A 329 8.44 -41.75 -45.47
CA ARG A 329 9.20 -42.98 -45.76
C ARG A 329 8.38 -44.05 -46.49
N LYS A 330 7.09 -44.20 -46.16
CA LYS A 330 6.17 -45.13 -46.85
C LYS A 330 5.81 -44.65 -48.25
N GLU A 331 5.55 -43.36 -48.43
CA GLU A 331 5.27 -42.76 -49.73
C GLU A 331 6.45 -42.93 -50.69
N GLU A 332 7.68 -42.66 -50.22
CA GLU A 332 8.88 -42.96 -50.99
C GLU A 332 9.03 -44.47 -51.30
N GLU A 333 8.66 -45.36 -50.38
CA GLU A 333 8.74 -46.81 -50.60
C GLU A 333 7.72 -47.28 -51.66
N ILE A 334 6.52 -46.70 -51.66
CA ILE A 334 5.50 -46.92 -52.70
C ILE A 334 5.96 -46.33 -54.03
N SER A 335 6.50 -45.11 -54.04
CA SER A 335 7.07 -44.48 -55.23
C SER A 335 8.17 -45.34 -55.86
N ARG A 336 9.16 -45.80 -55.07
CA ARG A 336 10.21 -46.74 -55.52
C ARG A 336 9.65 -48.07 -56.04
N ARG A 337 8.52 -48.55 -55.49
CA ARG A 337 7.86 -49.78 -55.93
C ARG A 337 7.14 -49.56 -57.27
N ASN A 338 6.43 -48.45 -57.42
CA ASN A 338 5.77 -48.06 -58.67
C ASN A 338 6.79 -47.85 -59.79
N SER A 339 7.90 -47.14 -59.55
CA SER A 339 8.94 -46.98 -60.57
C SER A 339 9.56 -48.31 -61.02
N ARG A 340 9.57 -49.36 -60.18
CA ARG A 340 10.00 -50.70 -60.60
C ARG A 340 8.95 -51.36 -61.49
N SER A 341 7.69 -51.39 -61.06
CA SER A 341 6.62 -51.99 -61.86
C SER A 341 6.33 -51.22 -63.15
N GLU A 342 6.57 -49.91 -63.21
CA GLU A 342 6.54 -49.12 -64.45
C GLU A 342 7.65 -49.55 -65.42
N ASN A 343 8.89 -49.68 -64.93
CA ASN A 343 10.01 -50.19 -65.74
C ASN A 343 9.78 -51.64 -66.21
N GLU A 344 9.25 -52.51 -65.34
CA GLU A 344 8.88 -53.89 -65.68
C GLU A 344 7.74 -53.95 -66.70
N ASN A 345 6.74 -53.06 -66.61
CA ASN A 345 5.70 -52.94 -67.62
C ASN A 345 6.26 -52.43 -68.96
N GLU A 346 7.23 -51.51 -68.97
CA GLU A 346 7.81 -50.99 -70.21
C GLU A 346 8.70 -52.04 -70.91
N THR A 347 9.48 -52.84 -70.15
CA THR A 347 10.22 -53.97 -70.74
C THR A 347 9.29 -55.08 -71.25
N LEU A 348 8.18 -55.35 -70.56
CA LEU A 348 7.16 -56.28 -71.07
C LEU A 348 6.47 -55.76 -72.35
N LYS A 349 6.22 -54.45 -72.48
CA LYS A 349 5.72 -53.85 -73.72
C LYS A 349 6.71 -53.96 -74.87
N THR A 350 8.01 -53.78 -74.64
CA THR A 350 9.02 -53.91 -75.71
C THR A 350 9.18 -55.37 -76.14
N ALA A 351 9.18 -56.32 -75.20
CA ALA A 351 9.19 -57.75 -75.51
C ALA A 351 7.91 -58.20 -76.25
N LEU A 352 6.74 -57.67 -75.88
CA LEU A 352 5.48 -57.95 -76.60
C LEU A 352 5.53 -57.47 -78.05
N LYS A 353 6.01 -56.25 -78.31
CA LYS A 353 6.17 -55.74 -79.68
C LYS A 353 7.14 -56.59 -80.50
N GLN A 354 8.26 -57.01 -79.91
CA GLN A 354 9.21 -57.92 -80.58
C GLN A 354 8.55 -59.26 -80.93
N ALA A 355 7.77 -59.84 -80.02
CA ALA A 355 7.01 -61.06 -80.28
C ALA A 355 5.90 -60.85 -81.35
N GLU A 356 5.25 -59.69 -81.40
CA GLU A 356 4.27 -59.35 -82.45
C GLU A 356 4.95 -59.20 -83.84
N GLU A 357 6.14 -58.60 -83.88
CA GLU A 357 6.99 -58.49 -85.08
C GLU A 357 7.47 -59.88 -85.55
N GLU A 358 7.99 -60.73 -84.66
CA GLU A 358 8.37 -62.12 -84.94
C GLU A 358 7.18 -62.99 -85.40
N ILE A 359 6.01 -62.85 -84.77
CA ILE A 359 4.79 -63.52 -85.21
C ILE A 359 4.37 -63.03 -86.60
N SER A 360 4.64 -61.77 -86.96
CA SER A 360 4.38 -61.23 -88.30
C SER A 360 5.34 -61.81 -89.34
N THR A 361 6.64 -61.90 -89.07
CA THR A 361 7.60 -62.52 -90.01
C THR A 361 7.34 -64.01 -90.17
N LEU A 362 7.11 -64.76 -89.09
CA LEU A 362 6.78 -66.19 -89.12
C LEU A 362 5.46 -66.47 -89.87
N LYS A 363 4.47 -65.55 -89.84
CA LYS A 363 3.27 -65.64 -90.69
C LYS A 363 3.61 -65.50 -92.18
N GLN A 364 4.46 -64.53 -92.54
CA GLN A 364 4.89 -64.32 -93.93
C GLN A 364 5.73 -65.52 -94.44
N GLU A 365 6.66 -66.02 -93.64
CA GLU A 365 7.44 -67.24 -93.94
C GLU A 365 6.53 -68.47 -94.10
N ARG A 366 5.52 -68.62 -93.24
CA ARG A 366 4.50 -69.67 -93.36
C ARG A 366 3.68 -69.53 -94.63
N GLU A 367 3.30 -68.32 -95.05
CA GLU A 367 2.56 -68.10 -96.29
C GLU A 367 3.42 -68.39 -97.53
N LEU A 368 4.67 -67.95 -97.56
CA LEU A 368 5.65 -68.31 -98.60
C LEU A 368 5.88 -69.82 -98.67
N THR A 369 6.01 -70.48 -97.52
CA THR A 369 6.16 -71.94 -97.42
C THR A 369 4.89 -72.66 -97.89
N MET A 370 3.71 -72.17 -97.52
CA MET A 370 2.42 -72.70 -97.99
C MET A 370 2.27 -72.54 -99.51
N LEU A 371 2.69 -71.43 -100.11
CA LEU A 371 2.68 -71.23 -101.57
C LEU A 371 3.66 -72.18 -102.28
N SER A 372 4.86 -72.39 -101.71
CA SER A 372 5.83 -73.36 -102.19
C SER A 372 5.30 -74.81 -102.10
N HIS A 373 4.70 -75.16 -100.97
CA HIS A 373 4.07 -76.46 -100.75
C HIS A 373 2.84 -76.66 -101.66
N GLN A 374 2.03 -75.64 -101.89
CA GLN A 374 0.88 -75.68 -102.82
C GLN A 374 1.35 -76.00 -104.24
N ASN A 375 2.36 -75.29 -104.74
CA ASN A 375 2.97 -75.53 -106.05
C ASN A 375 3.58 -76.94 -106.13
N THR A 376 4.28 -77.38 -105.07
CA THR A 376 4.84 -78.74 -104.99
C THR A 376 3.75 -79.82 -104.94
N ILE A 377 2.63 -79.56 -104.25
CA ILE A 377 1.45 -80.44 -104.21
C ILE A 377 0.73 -80.43 -105.55
N GLU A 378 0.78 -79.36 -106.33
CA GLU A 378 0.21 -79.31 -107.69
C GLU A 378 1.08 -80.06 -108.69
N GLN A 379 2.41 -79.96 -108.59
CA GLN A 379 3.37 -80.81 -109.30
C GLN A 379 3.22 -82.29 -108.93
N LEU A 380 3.12 -82.61 -107.64
CA LEU A 380 2.89 -83.98 -107.17
C LEU A 380 1.47 -84.47 -107.50
N ARG A 381 0.45 -83.62 -107.58
CA ARG A 381 -0.87 -84.01 -108.10
C ARG A 381 -0.86 -84.26 -109.60
N GLU A 382 0.12 -83.71 -110.32
CA GLU A 382 0.36 -84.02 -111.73
C GLU A 382 1.15 -85.33 -111.88
N SER A 383 2.20 -85.57 -111.09
CA SER A 383 2.88 -86.88 -111.07
C SER A 383 1.96 -87.99 -110.56
N PHE A 384 1.19 -87.77 -109.49
CA PHE A 384 0.17 -88.71 -109.02
C PHE A 384 -1.02 -88.82 -109.99
N ARG A 385 -1.33 -87.84 -110.85
CA ARG A 385 -2.27 -88.07 -111.97
C ARG A 385 -1.73 -89.06 -112.99
N GLN A 386 -0.41 -89.16 -113.12
CA GLN A 386 0.28 -90.07 -114.02
C GLN A 386 0.52 -91.44 -113.34
N GLU A 387 0.82 -91.46 -112.04
CA GLU A 387 1.05 -92.67 -111.24
C GLU A 387 -0.24 -93.33 -110.71
N MET A 388 -1.36 -92.61 -110.53
CA MET A 388 -2.66 -93.21 -110.16
C MET A 388 -3.31 -94.04 -111.28
N VAL A 389 -2.65 -94.15 -112.44
CA VAL A 389 -2.94 -95.18 -113.44
C VAL A 389 -2.45 -96.57 -112.96
N GLU A 390 -1.49 -96.62 -112.02
CA GLU A 390 -0.76 -97.83 -111.60
C GLU A 390 -0.73 -98.08 -110.08
N GLY A 391 -1.91 -98.23 -109.45
CA GLY A 391 -2.09 -99.25 -108.39
C GLY A 391 -2.27 -98.80 -106.93
N ASP A 392 -3.49 -98.94 -106.43
CA ASP A 392 -3.82 -98.90 -104.99
C ASP A 392 -3.55 -100.25 -104.30
N SER A 393 -2.69 -100.29 -103.27
CA SER A 393 -2.59 -101.47 -102.38
C SER A 393 -2.12 -101.23 -100.94
N TRP A 394 -1.88 -99.99 -100.51
CA TRP A 394 -1.18 -99.71 -99.23
C TRP A 394 -2.06 -99.28 -98.04
N GLY A 395 -3.27 -98.75 -98.28
CA GLY A 395 -4.08 -98.08 -97.26
C GLY A 395 -4.40 -98.92 -96.00
N SER A 396 -4.65 -100.22 -96.17
CA SER A 396 -5.12 -101.09 -95.07
C SER A 396 -4.08 -101.32 -93.96
N LYS A 397 -2.77 -101.25 -94.24
CA LYS A 397 -1.74 -101.42 -93.20
C LYS A 397 -1.57 -100.17 -92.35
N VAL A 398 -1.51 -99.01 -92.99
CA VAL A 398 -1.33 -97.72 -92.32
C VAL A 398 -2.48 -97.41 -91.35
N ASN A 399 -3.71 -97.78 -91.74
CA ASN A 399 -4.89 -97.55 -90.91
C ASN A 399 -4.89 -98.36 -89.59
N GLU A 400 -4.25 -99.53 -89.55
CA GLU A 400 -4.24 -100.36 -88.33
C GLU A 400 -3.15 -99.98 -87.33
N GLU A 401 -2.00 -99.45 -87.78
CA GLU A 401 -1.02 -98.88 -86.84
C GLU A 401 -1.47 -97.53 -86.29
N LEU A 402 -2.06 -96.67 -87.15
CA LEU A 402 -2.74 -95.45 -86.71
C LEU A 402 -3.83 -95.71 -85.67
N SER A 403 -4.55 -96.84 -85.72
CA SER A 403 -5.57 -97.16 -84.71
C SER A 403 -4.95 -97.48 -83.35
N LYS A 404 -3.81 -98.18 -83.31
CA LYS A 404 -3.09 -98.54 -82.09
C LYS A 404 -2.44 -97.33 -81.42
N GLU A 405 -1.81 -96.47 -82.21
CA GLU A 405 -1.18 -95.24 -81.72
C GLU A 405 -2.21 -94.24 -81.18
N ARG A 406 -3.36 -94.07 -81.86
CA ARG A 406 -4.48 -93.25 -81.36
C ARG A 406 -5.01 -93.72 -80.01
N VAL A 407 -5.10 -95.03 -79.79
CA VAL A 407 -5.54 -95.58 -78.48
C VAL A 407 -4.52 -95.25 -77.38
N GLN A 408 -3.22 -95.45 -77.63
CA GLN A 408 -2.18 -95.11 -76.65
C GLN A 408 -2.16 -93.60 -76.31
N LEU A 409 -2.25 -92.73 -77.32
CA LEU A 409 -2.34 -91.28 -77.11
C LEU A 409 -3.60 -90.88 -76.34
N SER A 410 -4.75 -91.52 -76.60
CA SER A 410 -5.99 -91.23 -75.87
C SER A 410 -5.89 -91.58 -74.37
N LEU A 411 -5.22 -92.68 -74.04
CA LEU A 411 -5.01 -93.10 -72.65
C LEU A 411 -4.07 -92.13 -71.92
N GLY A 412 -2.94 -91.75 -72.54
CA GLY A 412 -2.00 -90.80 -71.96
C GLY A 412 -2.60 -89.41 -71.73
N LEU A 413 -3.46 -88.95 -72.65
CA LEU A 413 -4.23 -87.71 -72.47
C LEU A 413 -5.23 -87.81 -71.31
N GLN A 414 -5.93 -88.93 -71.16
CA GLN A 414 -6.86 -89.16 -70.06
C GLN A 414 -6.15 -89.18 -68.69
N GLU A 415 -4.98 -89.82 -68.59
CA GLU A 415 -4.17 -89.82 -67.36
C GLU A 415 -3.56 -88.44 -67.03
N ALA A 416 -3.25 -87.62 -68.04
CA ALA A 416 -2.79 -86.25 -67.84
C ALA A 416 -3.94 -85.34 -67.37
N GLU A 417 -5.12 -85.45 -68.01
CA GLU A 417 -6.32 -84.72 -67.63
C GLU A 417 -6.80 -85.06 -66.21
N GLN A 418 -6.70 -86.32 -65.78
CA GLN A 418 -7.01 -86.70 -64.40
C GLN A 418 -6.05 -86.06 -63.39
N ARG A 419 -4.73 -86.09 -63.64
CA ARG A 419 -3.74 -85.44 -62.77
C ARG A 419 -3.99 -83.94 -62.63
N LEU A 420 -4.26 -83.24 -63.73
CA LEU A 420 -4.59 -81.81 -63.70
C LEU A 420 -5.88 -81.51 -62.92
N ARG A 421 -6.89 -82.39 -62.95
CA ARG A 421 -8.09 -82.25 -62.09
C ARG A 421 -7.79 -82.47 -60.61
N GLU A 422 -6.86 -83.37 -60.29
CA GLU A 422 -6.45 -83.67 -58.92
C GLU A 422 -5.59 -82.52 -58.33
N GLU A 423 -4.64 -82.00 -59.10
CA GLU A 423 -3.85 -80.81 -58.76
C GLU A 423 -4.74 -79.57 -58.57
N ALA A 424 -5.64 -79.29 -59.53
CA ALA A 424 -6.56 -78.16 -59.43
C ALA A 424 -7.55 -78.29 -58.25
N ARG A 425 -7.93 -79.52 -57.86
CA ARG A 425 -8.71 -79.76 -56.64
C ARG A 425 -7.89 -79.42 -55.40
N MET A 426 -6.65 -79.91 -55.30
CA MET A 426 -5.78 -79.67 -54.16
C MET A 426 -5.54 -78.17 -53.95
N GLU A 427 -5.26 -77.39 -54.99
CA GLU A 427 -5.05 -75.94 -54.84
C GLU A 427 -6.35 -75.21 -54.42
N LEU A 428 -7.51 -75.61 -54.96
CA LEU A 428 -8.81 -75.07 -54.53
C LEU A 428 -9.18 -75.44 -53.08
N ASP A 429 -8.67 -76.55 -52.56
CA ASP A 429 -8.87 -76.95 -51.16
C ASP A 429 -7.88 -76.21 -50.24
N ILE A 430 -6.62 -76.06 -50.65
CA ILE A 430 -5.59 -75.24 -49.97
C ILE A 430 -6.01 -73.76 -49.88
N GLU A 431 -6.51 -73.15 -50.96
CA GLU A 431 -7.03 -71.77 -50.92
C GLU A 431 -8.26 -71.64 -50.02
N ARG A 432 -9.15 -72.65 -50.02
CA ARG A 432 -10.29 -72.67 -49.08
C ARG A 432 -9.85 -72.76 -47.62
N GLU A 433 -8.80 -73.52 -47.30
CA GLU A 433 -8.22 -73.53 -45.95
C GLU A 433 -7.61 -72.17 -45.59
N LYS A 434 -6.79 -71.55 -46.46
CA LYS A 434 -6.23 -70.20 -46.26
C LYS A 434 -7.32 -69.16 -45.97
N PHE A 435 -8.41 -69.14 -46.75
CA PHE A 435 -9.54 -68.23 -46.51
C PHE A 435 -10.28 -68.56 -45.20
N GLN A 436 -10.46 -69.83 -44.86
CA GLN A 436 -11.13 -70.26 -43.63
C GLN A 436 -10.32 -69.91 -42.37
N GLU A 437 -8.99 -69.98 -42.41
CA GLU A 437 -8.11 -69.47 -41.34
C GLU A 437 -8.21 -67.95 -41.20
N LEU A 438 -8.18 -67.21 -42.31
CA LEU A 438 -8.29 -65.75 -42.31
C LEU A 438 -9.64 -65.27 -41.74
N ILE A 439 -10.74 -65.96 -42.09
CA ILE A 439 -12.07 -65.74 -41.50
C ILE A 439 -12.05 -66.01 -39.99
N GLN A 440 -11.45 -67.10 -39.53
CA GLN A 440 -11.34 -67.41 -38.10
C GLN A 440 -10.51 -66.36 -37.33
N LYS A 441 -9.41 -65.87 -37.93
CA LYS A 441 -8.60 -64.78 -37.39
C LYS A 441 -9.43 -63.52 -37.18
N TYR A 442 -10.10 -63.02 -38.22
CA TYR A 442 -10.92 -61.81 -38.11
C TYR A 442 -12.11 -61.99 -37.16
N GLN A 443 -12.73 -63.17 -37.10
CA GLN A 443 -13.76 -63.47 -36.09
C GLN A 443 -13.21 -63.43 -34.66
N LYS A 444 -11.97 -63.87 -34.42
CA LYS A 444 -11.31 -63.81 -33.11
C LYS A 444 -10.98 -62.37 -32.72
N GLU A 445 -10.40 -61.60 -33.64
CA GLU A 445 -10.10 -60.18 -33.45
C GLU A 445 -11.37 -59.35 -33.19
N HIS A 446 -12.44 -59.58 -33.95
CA HIS A 446 -13.75 -58.98 -33.69
C HIS A 446 -14.27 -59.33 -32.28
N LYS A 447 -14.24 -60.60 -31.88
CA LYS A 447 -14.66 -61.05 -30.53
C LYS A 447 -13.82 -60.45 -29.39
N GLU A 448 -12.57 -60.06 -29.67
CA GLU A 448 -11.70 -59.39 -28.70
C GLU A 448 -12.00 -57.88 -28.62
N LEU A 449 -12.12 -57.21 -29.77
CA LEU A 449 -12.53 -55.80 -29.84
C LEU A 449 -13.92 -55.58 -29.22
N GLN A 450 -14.88 -56.47 -29.51
CA GLN A 450 -16.23 -56.47 -28.94
C GLN A 450 -16.25 -56.61 -27.41
N LYS A 451 -15.18 -57.15 -26.79
CA LYS A 451 -15.00 -57.18 -25.32
C LYS A 451 -14.26 -55.96 -24.79
N LYS A 452 -13.28 -55.44 -25.54
CA LYS A 452 -12.50 -54.25 -25.17
C LYS A 452 -13.34 -52.96 -25.20
N VAL A 453 -14.20 -52.78 -26.20
CA VAL A 453 -15.01 -51.55 -26.36
C VAL A 453 -15.93 -51.29 -25.16
N PRO A 454 -16.75 -52.24 -24.67
CA PRO A 454 -17.56 -52.02 -23.46
C PRO A 454 -16.74 -51.71 -22.20
N PHE A 455 -15.56 -52.31 -22.05
CA PHE A 455 -14.67 -52.04 -20.92
C PHE A 455 -14.14 -50.60 -20.95
N LEU A 456 -13.61 -50.14 -22.10
CA LEU A 456 -13.12 -48.78 -22.27
C LEU A 456 -14.23 -47.73 -22.09
N ILE A 457 -15.44 -47.99 -22.62
CA ILE A 457 -16.61 -47.14 -22.38
C ILE A 457 -16.97 -47.09 -20.89
N HIS A 458 -16.94 -48.22 -20.19
CA HIS A 458 -17.24 -48.27 -18.76
C HIS A 458 -16.23 -47.47 -17.94
N THR A 459 -14.93 -47.68 -18.15
CA THR A 459 -13.85 -46.96 -17.46
C THR A 459 -13.97 -45.44 -17.66
N ALA A 460 -14.06 -44.97 -18.91
CA ALA A 460 -14.23 -43.55 -19.20
C ALA A 460 -15.54 -42.97 -18.61
N THR A 461 -16.60 -43.78 -18.52
CA THR A 461 -17.87 -43.39 -17.86
C THR A 461 -17.74 -43.31 -16.34
N MET A 462 -16.84 -44.06 -15.70
CA MET A 462 -16.55 -43.92 -14.27
C MET A 462 -15.67 -42.71 -14.01
N GLU A 463 -14.59 -42.53 -14.78
CA GLU A 463 -13.68 -41.38 -14.70
C GLU A 463 -14.45 -40.06 -14.83
N LEU A 464 -15.29 -39.91 -15.86
CA LEU A 464 -16.14 -38.73 -16.05
C LEU A 464 -17.15 -38.51 -14.91
N LYS A 465 -17.63 -39.57 -14.24
CA LYS A 465 -18.53 -39.43 -13.08
C LYS A 465 -17.78 -38.99 -11.81
N GLU A 466 -16.55 -39.45 -11.62
CA GLU A 466 -15.69 -39.01 -10.53
C GLU A 466 -15.26 -37.55 -10.74
N GLU A 467 -14.94 -37.15 -11.97
CA GLU A 467 -14.71 -35.75 -12.33
C GLU A 467 -15.95 -34.89 -12.11
N MET A 468 -17.14 -35.31 -12.58
CA MET A 468 -18.41 -34.62 -12.30
C MET A 468 -18.62 -34.43 -10.80
N SER A 469 -18.51 -35.49 -9.99
CA SER A 469 -18.70 -35.38 -8.54
C SER A 469 -17.63 -34.52 -7.84
N SER A 470 -16.42 -34.45 -8.40
CA SER A 470 -15.36 -33.54 -7.96
C SER A 470 -15.68 -32.08 -8.28
N LEU A 471 -16.25 -31.81 -9.47
CA LEU A 471 -16.68 -30.48 -9.90
C LEU A 471 -17.94 -30.00 -9.17
N GLU A 472 -18.92 -30.87 -8.94
CA GLU A 472 -20.12 -30.61 -8.13
C GLU A 472 -19.73 -30.15 -6.71
N LYS A 473 -18.87 -30.90 -6.01
CA LYS A 473 -18.37 -30.53 -4.68
C LYS A 473 -17.58 -29.21 -4.66
N LYS A 474 -16.82 -28.92 -5.72
CA LYS A 474 -16.11 -27.64 -5.89
C LYS A 474 -17.11 -26.48 -6.11
N LEU A 475 -18.18 -26.72 -6.85
CA LEU A 475 -19.25 -25.74 -7.10
C LEU A 475 -20.05 -25.45 -5.81
N GLU A 476 -20.46 -26.48 -5.07
CA GLU A 476 -21.10 -26.35 -3.75
C GLU A 476 -20.21 -25.57 -2.78
N GLY A 477 -18.92 -25.94 -2.67
CA GLY A 477 -17.95 -25.22 -1.83
C GLY A 477 -17.76 -23.75 -2.24
N ALA A 478 -17.77 -23.45 -3.54
CA ALA A 478 -17.71 -22.08 -4.05
C ALA A 478 -19.00 -21.29 -3.72
N GLN A 479 -20.18 -21.89 -3.87
CA GLN A 479 -21.47 -21.29 -3.52
C GLN A 479 -21.59 -21.00 -2.01
N MET A 480 -21.15 -21.93 -1.16
CA MET A 480 -21.05 -21.70 0.29
C MET A 480 -20.08 -20.56 0.62
N SER A 481 -18.91 -20.51 -0.04
CA SER A 481 -17.95 -19.41 0.14
C SER A 481 -18.48 -18.05 -0.34
N LEU A 482 -19.32 -18.01 -1.37
CA LEU A 482 -19.96 -16.78 -1.86
C LEU A 482 -21.05 -16.30 -0.91
N THR A 483 -21.97 -17.18 -0.51
CA THR A 483 -23.04 -16.82 0.43
C THR A 483 -22.49 -16.43 1.81
N GLU A 484 -21.39 -17.04 2.28
CA GLU A 484 -20.67 -16.53 3.47
C GLU A 484 -20.14 -15.10 3.28
N LYS A 485 -19.59 -14.76 2.10
CA LYS A 485 -19.06 -13.41 1.81
C LYS A 485 -20.18 -12.38 1.70
N GLU A 486 -21.34 -12.77 1.17
CA GLU A 486 -22.54 -11.93 1.10
C GLU A 486 -23.08 -11.67 2.51
N ASN A 487 -23.29 -12.71 3.32
CA ASN A 487 -23.69 -12.55 4.73
C ASN A 487 -22.74 -11.65 5.55
N ARG A 488 -21.42 -11.72 5.30
CA ARG A 488 -20.44 -10.82 5.94
C ARG A 488 -20.59 -9.36 5.46
N LYS A 489 -20.80 -9.14 4.16
CA LYS A 489 -21.07 -7.80 3.61
C LYS A 489 -22.37 -7.21 4.15
N ASP A 490 -23.43 -8.01 4.28
CA ASP A 490 -24.70 -7.56 4.84
C ASP A 490 -24.57 -7.16 6.31
N GLN A 491 -23.79 -7.91 7.10
CA GLN A 491 -23.43 -7.53 8.48
C GLN A 491 -22.59 -6.24 8.54
N GLU A 492 -21.69 -6.01 7.58
CA GLU A 492 -20.90 -4.77 7.47
C GLU A 492 -21.79 -3.58 7.08
N ILE A 493 -22.64 -3.71 6.05
CA ILE A 493 -23.65 -2.73 5.64
C ILE A 493 -24.58 -2.39 6.81
N GLU A 494 -25.00 -3.39 7.58
CA GLU A 494 -25.90 -3.24 8.72
C GLU A 494 -25.22 -2.69 9.99
N SER A 495 -23.89 -2.71 10.09
CA SER A 495 -23.15 -1.96 11.11
C SER A 495 -22.86 -0.52 10.67
N LEU A 496 -22.52 -0.30 9.40
CA LEU A 496 -22.35 1.03 8.81
C LEU A 496 -23.65 1.85 8.85
N LYS A 497 -24.81 1.26 8.54
CA LYS A 497 -26.12 1.92 8.71
C LYS A 497 -26.36 2.43 10.13
N LYS A 498 -25.97 1.64 11.15
CA LYS A 498 -26.12 2.04 12.55
C LYS A 498 -25.20 3.21 12.90
N LEU A 499 -23.95 3.15 12.45
CA LEU A 499 -22.98 4.24 12.65
C LEU A 499 -23.42 5.54 11.95
N VAL A 500 -23.96 5.46 10.73
CA VAL A 500 -24.55 6.61 10.02
C VAL A 500 -25.74 7.18 10.79
N PHE A 501 -26.65 6.33 11.28
CA PHE A 501 -27.78 6.76 12.12
C PHE A 501 -27.32 7.40 13.44
N GLU A 502 -26.27 6.90 14.08
CA GLU A 502 -25.67 7.51 15.27
C GLU A 502 -25.08 8.89 14.96
N PHE A 503 -24.30 9.05 13.87
CA PHE A 503 -23.79 10.35 13.43
C PHE A 503 -24.88 11.33 13.01
N GLU A 504 -25.95 10.87 12.35
CA GLU A 504 -27.11 11.72 12.04
C GLU A 504 -27.81 12.24 13.31
N ASN A 505 -27.93 11.40 14.34
CA ASN A 505 -28.54 11.82 15.61
C ASN A 505 -27.63 12.80 16.37
N GLN A 506 -26.31 12.58 16.38
CA GLN A 506 -25.35 13.55 16.91
C GLN A 506 -25.43 14.88 16.15
N LEU A 507 -25.44 14.86 14.82
CA LEU A 507 -25.55 16.06 14.00
C LEU A 507 -26.87 16.82 14.24
N ARG A 508 -28.00 16.12 14.35
CA ARG A 508 -29.30 16.73 14.73
C ARG A 508 -29.25 17.33 16.15
N HIS A 509 -28.56 16.68 17.09
CA HIS A 509 -28.42 17.20 18.45
C HIS A 509 -27.57 18.49 18.48
N GLU A 510 -26.39 18.48 17.85
CA GLU A 510 -25.52 19.65 17.74
C GLU A 510 -26.21 20.80 16.99
N GLN A 511 -26.95 20.52 15.92
CA GLN A 511 -27.79 21.53 15.25
C GLN A 511 -28.81 22.15 16.22
N SER A 512 -29.55 21.33 16.98
CA SER A 512 -30.51 21.84 17.98
C SER A 512 -29.85 22.65 19.11
N SER A 513 -28.63 22.28 19.50
CA SER A 513 -27.80 22.99 20.49
C SER A 513 -27.36 24.36 19.96
N VAL A 514 -26.83 24.39 18.73
CA VAL A 514 -26.43 25.63 18.04
C VAL A 514 -27.61 26.57 17.82
N ASP A 515 -28.79 26.05 17.43
CA ASP A 515 -30.00 26.86 17.28
C ASP A 515 -30.48 27.45 18.62
N ALA A 516 -30.44 26.67 19.71
CA ALA A 516 -30.76 27.14 21.05
C ALA A 516 -29.79 28.24 21.53
N LEU A 517 -28.48 28.01 21.41
CA LEU A 517 -27.44 28.99 21.73
C LEU A 517 -27.57 30.27 20.88
N THR A 518 -27.91 30.12 19.60
CA THR A 518 -28.13 31.27 18.70
C THR A 518 -29.39 32.04 19.07
N ALA A 519 -30.47 31.36 19.49
CA ALA A 519 -31.68 32.00 20.01
C ALA A 519 -31.42 32.76 21.32
N GLU A 520 -30.66 32.17 22.26
CA GLU A 520 -30.25 32.84 23.49
C GLU A 520 -29.37 34.06 23.21
N LEU A 521 -28.40 33.95 22.30
CA LEU A 521 -27.54 35.07 21.90
C LEU A 521 -28.34 36.20 21.22
N ARG A 522 -29.35 35.88 20.39
CA ARG A 522 -30.29 36.88 19.84
C ARG A 522 -31.06 37.58 20.97
N HIS A 523 -31.58 36.83 21.95
CA HIS A 523 -32.31 37.41 23.09
C HIS A 523 -31.41 38.30 23.96
N ASN A 524 -30.19 37.84 24.29
CA ASN A 524 -29.20 38.61 25.05
C ASN A 524 -28.82 39.92 24.33
N LYS A 525 -28.63 39.87 23.01
CA LYS A 525 -28.39 41.06 22.17
C LYS A 525 -29.59 42.01 22.21
N GLN A 526 -30.82 41.51 22.11
CA GLN A 526 -32.03 42.33 22.14
C GLN A 526 -32.22 43.01 23.52
N GLN A 527 -32.04 42.26 24.61
CA GLN A 527 -32.11 42.80 25.97
C GLN A 527 -31.04 43.88 26.24
N LYS A 528 -29.80 43.66 25.78
CA LYS A 528 -28.73 44.68 25.86
C LYS A 528 -29.04 45.91 25.01
N SER A 529 -29.65 45.74 23.84
CA SER A 529 -30.08 46.86 22.99
C SER A 529 -31.19 47.68 23.65
N GLN A 530 -32.12 47.04 24.37
CA GLN A 530 -33.15 47.73 25.15
C GLN A 530 -32.54 48.55 26.28
N LYS A 531 -31.67 47.95 27.09
CA LYS A 531 -30.94 48.64 28.17
C LYS A 531 -30.07 49.80 27.68
N LEU A 532 -29.47 49.69 26.50
CA LEU A 532 -28.71 50.77 25.89
C LEU A 532 -29.62 51.93 25.47
N ILE A 533 -30.82 51.65 24.95
CA ILE A 533 -31.83 52.68 24.64
C ILE A 533 -32.36 53.35 25.92
N GLU A 534 -32.54 52.60 27.01
CA GLU A 534 -32.92 53.12 28.33
C GLU A 534 -31.86 54.09 28.86
N ILE A 535 -30.60 53.64 28.95
CA ILE A 535 -29.46 54.48 29.41
C ILE A 535 -29.24 55.70 28.50
N THR A 536 -29.48 55.59 27.19
CA THR A 536 -29.38 56.74 26.27
C THR A 536 -30.42 57.80 26.62
N LYS A 537 -31.67 57.41 26.91
CA LYS A 537 -32.72 58.35 27.34
C LYS A 537 -32.42 59.00 28.69
N GLU A 538 -31.88 58.23 29.65
CA GLU A 538 -31.43 58.76 30.94
C GLU A 538 -30.31 59.79 30.76
N LEU A 539 -29.36 59.53 29.85
CA LEU A 539 -28.29 60.45 29.50
C LEU A 539 -28.81 61.72 28.80
N ASP A 540 -29.74 61.58 27.85
CA ASP A 540 -30.38 62.70 27.16
C ASP A 540 -31.17 63.59 28.16
N GLN A 541 -31.89 62.97 29.11
CA GLN A 541 -32.63 63.69 30.15
C GLN A 541 -31.68 64.43 31.10
N LEU A 542 -30.65 63.77 31.65
CA LEU A 542 -29.65 64.42 32.51
C LEU A 542 -28.89 65.53 31.77
N THR A 543 -28.69 65.39 30.47
CA THR A 543 -28.10 66.43 29.62
C THR A 543 -29.04 67.63 29.50
N GLN A 544 -30.35 67.41 29.31
CA GLN A 544 -31.35 68.47 29.28
C GLN A 544 -31.49 69.19 30.63
N GLU A 545 -31.51 68.45 31.74
CA GLU A 545 -31.52 69.01 33.11
C GLU A 545 -30.24 69.83 33.38
N SER A 546 -29.08 69.36 32.92
CA SER A 546 -27.81 70.11 33.02
C SER A 546 -27.82 71.41 32.20
N TYR A 547 -28.44 71.42 31.01
CA TYR A 547 -28.63 72.66 30.25
C TYR A 547 -29.56 73.64 30.96
N GLN A 548 -30.68 73.17 31.52
CA GLN A 548 -31.62 74.01 32.30
C GLN A 548 -30.93 74.62 33.52
N LEU A 549 -30.22 73.83 34.32
CA LEU A 549 -29.46 74.31 35.47
C LEU A 549 -28.33 75.28 35.08
N HIS A 550 -27.74 75.12 33.89
CA HIS A 550 -26.75 76.07 33.38
C HIS A 550 -27.38 77.41 32.96
N GLU A 551 -28.55 77.39 32.32
CA GLU A 551 -29.32 78.58 31.95
C GLU A 551 -29.81 79.34 33.19
N GLU A 552 -30.36 78.64 34.19
CA GLU A 552 -30.71 79.21 35.49
C GLU A 552 -29.49 79.84 36.19
N ASN A 553 -28.35 79.14 36.22
CA ASN A 553 -27.13 79.65 36.83
C ASN A 553 -26.60 80.90 36.09
N SER A 554 -26.69 80.93 34.76
CA SER A 554 -26.33 82.10 33.95
C SER A 554 -27.26 83.29 34.23
N LEU A 555 -28.57 83.06 34.34
CA LEU A 555 -29.55 84.10 34.69
C LEU A 555 -29.36 84.62 36.12
N LEU A 556 -29.01 83.75 37.07
CA LEU A 556 -28.64 84.15 38.43
C LEU A 556 -27.32 84.94 38.46
N GLN A 557 -26.30 84.56 37.70
CA GLN A 557 -25.06 85.33 37.56
C GLN A 557 -25.31 86.72 36.96
N GLU A 558 -26.14 86.82 35.92
CA GLU A 558 -26.55 88.09 35.32
C GLU A 558 -27.37 88.96 36.31
N THR A 559 -28.22 88.35 37.12
CA THR A 559 -28.98 89.04 38.18
C THR A 559 -28.03 89.58 39.26
N VAL A 560 -27.09 88.76 39.74
CA VAL A 560 -26.05 89.18 40.71
C VAL A 560 -25.13 90.24 40.12
N ARG A 561 -24.81 90.18 38.82
CA ARG A 561 -24.02 91.21 38.13
C ARG A 561 -24.72 92.58 38.21
N ARG A 562 -26.01 92.65 37.87
CA ARG A 562 -26.81 93.88 37.96
C ARG A 562 -26.95 94.39 39.39
N GLU A 563 -27.25 93.50 40.35
CA GLU A 563 -27.29 93.83 41.79
C GLU A 563 -25.94 94.34 42.34
N CYS A 564 -24.81 93.95 41.73
CA CYS A 564 -23.49 94.48 42.04
C CYS A 564 -23.21 95.83 41.34
N GLU A 565 -23.68 96.02 40.11
CA GLU A 565 -23.55 97.27 39.36
C GLU A 565 -24.43 98.38 39.97
N GLU A 566 -25.69 98.10 40.28
CA GLU A 566 -26.59 99.02 41.00
C GLU A 566 -26.01 99.39 42.38
N ARG A 567 -25.41 98.42 43.11
CA ARG A 567 -24.69 98.72 44.37
C ARG A 567 -23.43 99.54 44.15
N PHE A 568 -22.71 99.36 43.04
CA PHE A 568 -21.53 100.14 42.72
C PHE A 568 -21.91 101.59 42.41
N GLU A 569 -22.90 101.82 41.54
CA GLU A 569 -23.44 103.15 41.24
C GLU A 569 -23.97 103.85 42.49
N LEU A 570 -24.71 103.14 43.36
CA LEU A 570 -25.16 103.68 44.65
C LEU A 570 -23.99 104.01 45.61
N THR A 571 -22.89 103.26 45.55
CA THR A 571 -21.70 103.52 46.38
C THR A 571 -20.90 104.73 45.84
N GLU A 572 -20.78 104.86 44.52
CA GLU A 572 -20.14 105.98 43.85
C GLU A 572 -20.92 107.29 44.08
N ALA A 573 -22.25 107.25 43.95
CA ALA A 573 -23.14 108.39 44.21
C ALA A 573 -23.11 108.91 45.67
N LEU A 574 -22.64 108.10 46.63
CA LEU A 574 -22.55 108.46 48.04
C LEU A 574 -21.15 108.95 48.48
N CYS A 575 -20.14 108.95 47.60
CA CYS A 575 -18.73 109.14 48.01
C CYS A 575 -18.05 110.34 47.31
N GLY A 576 -18.33 111.56 47.80
CA GLY A 576 -17.61 112.78 47.41
C GLY A 576 -16.22 112.93 48.09
N PRO A 577 -15.27 113.69 47.50
CA PRO A 577 -13.87 113.65 47.90
C PRO A 577 -13.48 114.61 49.06
N GLU A 578 -12.59 114.10 49.92
CA GLU A 578 -11.75 114.82 50.91
C GLU A 578 -12.46 115.51 52.11
N GLN A 579 -11.92 115.51 53.33
CA GLN A 579 -10.75 114.84 53.94
C GLN A 579 -10.93 114.84 55.46
N LEU A 580 -10.52 113.80 56.19
CA LEU A 580 -10.01 113.95 57.57
C LEU A 580 -9.24 112.71 58.05
N LEU A 581 -7.92 112.85 58.21
CA LEU A 581 -7.12 111.96 59.04
C LEU A 581 -7.16 112.48 60.48
N GLU A 582 -7.37 111.60 61.47
CA GLU A 582 -6.41 111.46 62.58
C GLU A 582 -6.71 110.27 63.50
N LEU A 583 -5.77 109.31 63.54
CA LEU A 583 -5.39 108.62 64.79
C LEU A 583 -4.02 107.98 64.60
N LYS A 584 -3.01 108.47 65.32
CA LYS A 584 -1.59 108.19 65.03
C LYS A 584 -0.81 107.89 66.31
N ARG A 585 -0.29 106.66 66.39
CA ARG A 585 0.62 106.11 67.43
C ARG A 585 0.02 105.90 68.82
N LEU A 586 0.08 104.65 69.27
CA LEU A 586 0.99 104.26 70.36
C LEU A 586 1.57 102.86 70.07
N SER A 587 2.62 102.47 70.81
CA SER A 587 3.51 101.32 70.58
C SER A 587 2.78 99.95 70.61
N GLY A 588 3.28 98.83 70.06
CA GLY A 588 4.65 98.46 69.65
C GLY A 588 5.46 97.86 70.82
N GLY A 589 6.19 96.75 70.70
CA GLY A 589 6.40 95.78 69.61
C GLY A 589 7.63 94.90 69.93
N LEU A 590 7.81 93.74 69.28
CA LEU A 590 9.04 92.91 69.37
C LEU A 590 9.23 92.03 68.13
N GLN A 591 10.46 91.53 67.90
CA GLN A 591 10.90 90.85 66.67
C GLN A 591 11.32 89.39 66.89
N ILE A 592 11.12 88.53 65.88
CA ILE A 592 11.82 87.28 65.53
C ILE A 592 11.13 86.72 64.25
N SER A 593 11.79 86.20 63.21
CA SER A 593 13.21 86.23 62.81
C SER A 593 13.34 85.96 61.29
N GLN A 594 14.49 86.36 60.71
CA GLN A 594 15.15 85.87 59.48
C GLN A 594 14.43 85.84 58.11
N ARG A 595 15.15 86.44 57.16
CA ARG A 595 15.00 86.29 55.70
C ARG A 595 15.82 85.11 55.16
N SER A 596 15.24 84.40 54.18
CA SER A 596 15.86 84.01 52.90
C SER A 596 16.97 82.94 52.78
N LEU A 597 16.78 82.10 51.75
CA LEU A 597 17.75 81.52 50.78
C LEU A 597 18.57 80.25 51.11
N SER A 598 18.11 79.14 50.51
CA SER A 598 18.80 78.45 49.40
C SER A 598 17.75 78.25 48.28
N GLN A 599 17.93 78.60 46.99
CA GLN A 599 18.91 78.16 45.96
C GLN A 599 18.83 76.65 45.66
N SER A 600 18.66 76.19 44.41
CA SER A 600 18.74 76.81 43.06
C SER A 600 17.66 76.20 42.12
N ASN A 601 17.33 76.65 40.90
CA ASN A 601 17.72 77.74 39.95
C ASN A 601 16.41 78.17 39.17
N LEU A 602 16.26 79.18 38.29
CA LEU A 602 17.04 79.88 37.24
C LEU A 602 17.22 79.06 35.91
N VAL A 603 17.13 79.60 34.68
CA VAL A 603 16.92 81.00 34.20
C VAL A 603 16.28 81.03 32.77
N LEU A 604 15.48 82.08 32.46
CA LEU A 604 15.07 82.73 31.17
C LEU A 604 15.03 81.91 29.82
N SER A 605 13.93 81.83 29.05
CA SER A 605 13.21 82.85 28.20
C SER A 605 13.93 83.22 26.87
N PRO A 606 13.29 83.74 25.76
CA PRO A 606 11.87 83.99 25.39
C PRO A 606 11.53 83.46 23.93
N PRO A 607 10.77 84.13 23.00
CA PRO A 607 9.31 84.43 22.95
C PRO A 607 8.54 84.03 21.63
N SER A 608 7.20 84.27 21.64
CA SER A 608 6.34 84.74 20.52
C SER A 608 5.76 83.80 19.42
N ALA A 609 4.57 84.23 18.93
CA ALA A 609 3.83 83.85 17.71
C ALA A 609 3.36 82.38 17.57
N SER A 610 2.09 81.96 17.40
CA SER A 610 0.78 82.49 16.93
C SER A 610 0.36 81.91 15.57
N SER A 611 -0.91 81.45 15.45
CA SER A 611 -1.57 80.94 14.23
C SER A 611 -1.01 79.59 13.70
N GLN A 612 -1.66 78.77 12.86
CA GLN A 612 -3.06 78.51 12.46
C GLN A 612 -3.03 77.41 11.35
N ARG A 613 -4.09 76.58 11.17
CA ARG A 613 -4.27 75.63 10.03
C ARG A 613 -3.22 74.49 9.94
N GLN A 614 -3.27 73.53 9.00
CA GLN A 614 -4.32 72.57 8.55
C GLN A 614 -3.72 71.65 7.47
N LYS A 615 -4.07 70.35 7.47
CA LYS A 615 -4.09 69.41 6.31
C LYS A 615 -2.79 69.09 5.53
N GLY A 616 -2.80 67.92 4.89
CA GLY A 616 -1.82 67.46 3.88
C GLY A 616 -0.81 66.46 4.45
N MET A 617 -0.55 65.23 3.98
CA MET A 617 -0.84 64.38 2.79
C MET A 617 0.43 64.01 1.99
N SER A 618 0.62 62.69 1.82
CA SER A 618 1.24 62.00 0.68
C SER A 618 2.78 61.88 0.55
N THR A 619 3.21 60.62 0.30
CA THR A 619 4.33 60.19 -0.61
C THR A 619 5.79 60.52 -0.24
N GLN A 620 6.84 59.74 -0.60
CA GLN A 620 6.95 58.46 -1.35
C GLN A 620 8.31 57.75 -1.10
N SER A 621 8.34 56.41 -1.07
CA SER A 621 9.49 55.52 -1.45
C SER A 621 10.82 55.64 -0.63
N SER A 622 11.84 54.76 -0.71
CA SER A 622 12.13 53.56 -1.53
C SER A 622 13.13 52.59 -0.82
N GLY A 623 13.12 51.28 -1.16
CA GLY A 623 14.11 50.27 -0.71
C GLY A 623 13.51 49.19 0.21
N ILE A 624 13.19 47.95 -0.21
CA ILE A 624 14.05 46.84 -0.74
C ILE A 624 15.04 46.40 0.36
N GLU A 625 15.02 45.16 0.89
CA GLU A 625 15.01 43.86 0.18
C GLU A 625 14.18 42.73 0.87
N THR A 626 14.43 41.46 0.54
CA THR A 626 13.41 40.37 0.52
C THR A 626 13.82 39.09 1.26
N LYS A 627 12.88 38.42 1.95
CA LYS A 627 12.79 36.93 2.01
C LYS A 627 11.46 36.41 2.59
N CYS A 628 11.09 35.18 2.20
CA CYS A 628 9.77 34.57 2.44
C CYS A 628 9.80 33.46 3.52
N GLY A 629 8.62 33.19 4.10
CA GLY A 629 8.32 32.04 4.96
C GLY A 629 7.56 32.45 6.24
N GLY A 630 6.53 31.73 6.70
CA GLY A 630 5.80 30.63 6.07
C GLY A 630 5.00 29.78 7.08
N LEU A 631 3.74 29.46 6.72
CA LEU A 631 2.87 28.41 7.30
C LEU A 631 2.38 28.54 8.77
N THR A 632 1.10 28.16 8.96
CA THR A 632 0.56 27.37 10.10
C THR A 632 0.55 27.99 11.52
N ARG A 633 -0.49 27.84 12.35
CA ARG A 633 -1.92 27.43 12.23
C ARG A 633 -2.57 27.76 13.58
N LEU A 634 -3.81 28.27 13.61
CA LEU A 634 -4.56 28.40 14.87
C LEU A 634 -5.15 27.05 15.33
N ALA A 635 -5.12 26.81 16.64
CA ALA A 635 -5.63 25.59 17.26
C ALA A 635 -7.16 25.61 17.44
N GLY A 636 -7.76 24.43 17.54
CA GLY A 636 -9.18 24.23 17.80
C GLY A 636 -9.55 22.75 17.73
N SER A 637 -9.45 22.05 18.86
CA SER A 637 -10.00 20.69 19.00
C SER A 637 -11.51 20.76 19.21
N ALA A 638 -12.24 19.80 18.65
CA ALA A 638 -13.58 19.45 19.10
C ALA A 638 -13.49 18.30 20.13
N GLU A 639 -14.48 18.21 21.03
CA GLU A 639 -15.10 16.94 21.46
C GLU A 639 -16.27 17.20 22.44
N ILE A 640 -17.38 16.51 22.22
CA ILE A 640 -18.49 16.28 23.16
C ILE A 640 -19.00 14.81 22.94
N PRO A 641 -19.90 14.20 23.75
CA PRO A 641 -19.42 13.12 24.61
C PRO A 641 -20.10 11.74 24.41
N SER A 642 -19.68 10.81 25.29
CA SER A 642 -20.19 9.48 25.65
C SER A 642 -21.72 9.24 25.48
N SER A 643 -22.24 8.00 25.38
CA SER A 643 -22.09 7.00 26.46
C SER A 643 -22.73 5.61 26.21
N THR A 644 -22.21 4.60 26.94
CA THR A 644 -22.88 3.37 27.48
C THR A 644 -23.43 2.25 26.58
N ARG A 645 -23.10 1.00 26.98
CA ARG A 645 -24.06 -0.12 27.20
C ARG A 645 -23.71 -0.89 28.50
N LEU A 646 -24.58 -1.81 28.94
CA LEU A 646 -24.71 -2.25 30.35
C LEU A 646 -24.50 -3.76 30.62
N ARG A 647 -24.35 -4.07 31.92
CA ARG A 647 -24.06 -5.36 32.58
C ARG A 647 -25.02 -6.52 32.27
N SER A 648 -24.47 -7.75 32.30
CA SER A 648 -24.98 -8.91 33.09
C SER A 648 -23.97 -10.08 33.08
N SER A 649 -23.90 -11.09 33.97
CA SER A 649 -24.00 -11.19 35.45
C SER A 649 -23.44 -12.58 35.87
N GLY A 650 -22.85 -12.75 37.07
CA GLY A 650 -22.43 -14.07 37.59
C GLY A 650 -21.70 -14.05 38.94
N ASN A 651 -22.05 -14.95 39.86
CA ASN A 651 -21.67 -14.92 41.29
C ASN A 651 -20.24 -15.44 41.60
N GLY A 652 -19.60 -14.92 42.67
CA GLY A 652 -18.46 -15.59 43.31
C GLY A 652 -17.59 -14.73 44.26
N LEU A 653 -17.52 -15.10 45.54
CA LEU A 653 -16.55 -14.65 46.57
C LEU A 653 -16.13 -15.91 47.38
N PRO A 654 -15.02 -15.93 48.18
CA PRO A 654 -14.27 -14.78 48.72
C PRO A 654 -12.71 -14.90 48.71
N SER A 655 -12.08 -13.92 49.38
CA SER A 655 -10.79 -14.00 50.11
C SER A 655 -9.46 -13.65 49.43
N ILE A 656 -8.63 -12.98 50.24
CA ILE A 656 -7.27 -12.43 50.04
C ILE A 656 -6.26 -13.45 50.62
N PRO A 657 -5.11 -13.75 49.99
CA PRO A 657 -3.89 -12.95 50.23
C PRO A 657 -2.90 -12.76 49.06
N LEU A 658 -1.96 -11.83 49.29
CA LEU A 658 -0.73 -11.60 48.51
C LEU A 658 0.14 -12.87 48.39
N PRO A 659 1.00 -12.92 47.36
CA PRO A 659 2.42 -12.79 47.67
C PRO A 659 3.17 -11.74 46.83
N HIS A 660 4.34 -11.31 47.33
CA HIS A 660 5.28 -10.43 46.63
C HIS A 660 6.10 -11.17 45.55
N PRO A 661 6.62 -10.47 44.52
CA PRO A 661 7.60 -11.04 43.60
C PRO A 661 8.99 -11.16 44.26
N PRO A 662 9.70 -12.29 44.15
CA PRO A 662 11.10 -12.40 44.53
C PRO A 662 12.00 -11.67 43.51
N ARG A 663 13.18 -11.22 43.97
CA ARG A 663 14.05 -10.26 43.26
C ARG A 663 15.51 -10.71 43.28
N GLU A 664 15.92 -11.47 42.27
CA GLU A 664 17.33 -11.77 41.95
C GLU A 664 17.49 -11.78 40.42
N ARG A 665 18.33 -10.91 39.83
CA ARG A 665 19.81 -10.89 39.76
C ARG A 665 20.39 -12.02 38.92
N ALA A 666 21.23 -11.63 37.96
CA ALA A 666 21.78 -12.50 36.93
C ALA A 666 22.96 -13.35 37.42
N SER A 667 23.18 -14.50 36.75
CA SER A 667 24.49 -15.12 36.60
C SER A 667 24.52 -16.16 35.47
N SER A 668 25.72 -16.34 34.91
CA SER A 668 26.20 -17.47 34.09
C SER A 668 25.57 -17.76 32.71
N MET A 669 26.37 -17.62 31.66
CA MET A 669 26.20 -18.37 30.40
C MET A 669 26.94 -19.72 30.49
N SER A 670 26.23 -20.84 30.39
CA SER A 670 26.88 -22.14 30.10
C SER A 670 25.94 -23.22 29.54
N GLU A 671 24.67 -23.28 29.95
CA GLU A 671 23.86 -24.50 29.81
C GLU A 671 23.18 -24.74 28.44
N ALA A 672 23.42 -23.90 27.42
CA ALA A 672 22.80 -24.05 26.11
C ALA A 672 23.52 -25.03 25.16
N ARG A 673 24.78 -25.41 25.44
CA ARG A 673 25.66 -26.13 24.47
C ARG A 673 25.77 -27.64 24.66
N HIS A 674 25.00 -28.26 25.56
CA HIS A 674 25.10 -29.71 25.82
C HIS A 674 23.82 -30.53 25.56
N ARG A 675 22.69 -29.89 25.22
CA ARG A 675 21.44 -30.61 24.91
C ARG A 675 21.28 -31.03 23.44
N ILE A 676 22.17 -30.57 22.54
CA ILE A 676 22.14 -30.91 21.11
C ILE A 676 22.93 -32.19 20.79
N ALA A 677 24.06 -32.42 21.47
CA ALA A 677 24.94 -33.58 21.20
C ALA A 677 24.27 -34.94 21.53
N ALA A 678 23.38 -34.98 22.53
CA ALA A 678 22.75 -36.21 23.00
C ALA A 678 21.66 -36.77 22.07
N ALA A 679 21.23 -36.02 21.04
CA ALA A 679 20.13 -36.41 20.16
C ALA A 679 20.59 -37.22 18.91
N ILE A 680 21.87 -37.14 18.55
CA ILE A 680 22.38 -37.71 17.29
C ILE A 680 22.87 -39.17 17.48
N GLN A 681 23.33 -39.53 18.67
CA GLN A 681 24.01 -40.81 18.92
C GLN A 681 23.07 -41.96 19.33
N LYS A 682 21.89 -42.08 18.70
CA LYS A 682 20.90 -43.11 19.08
C LYS A 682 20.03 -43.66 17.94
N LYS A 683 20.57 -43.76 16.72
CA LYS A 683 19.89 -44.44 15.59
C LYS A 683 20.75 -45.43 14.78
N GLU A 684 21.87 -45.87 15.33
CA GLU A 684 22.65 -47.02 14.84
C GLU A 684 22.70 -48.11 15.92
N ASN A 685 21.73 -49.03 15.86
CA ASN A 685 21.77 -50.42 16.39
C ASN A 685 20.35 -51.02 16.37
N LYS A 686 19.89 -51.39 15.17
CA LYS A 686 18.83 -52.39 14.93
C LYS A 686 18.73 -52.74 13.43
N MET A 687 19.75 -53.45 12.96
CA MET A 687 19.51 -54.66 12.17
C MET A 687 19.87 -55.84 13.07
#